data_AF-A0A356JYB1-F1
#
_entry.id   AF-A0A356JYB1-F1
#
_cell.length_a   1.000
_cell.length_b   1.000
_cell.length_c   1.000
_cell.angle_alpha   90.00
_cell.angle_beta   90.00
_cell.angle_gamma   90.00
#
_symmetry.space_group_name_H-M   'P 1'
#
loop_
_entity.id
_entity.type
_entity.pdbx_description
1 polymer ?
#
loop_
_entity_poly.entity_id
_entity_poly.type
_entity_poly.pdbx_seq_one_letter_code
_entity_poly.pdbx_strand_id
1 'polypeptide(L)'
;MENENRPKRTLEPGTLDKTRKNIGPIDANEALFMQKKLGGEVLREKLSPADYSNMPANRRRQDVVVKASGRSASDISSQSASFGSSFSSAAVGGIKASAKKIRTDDDLPEISAHDLKLMDKTMMAPGCDIKPDFGLFNFFYRMSAKNRERVQKKFGEYIVRRHVDHIQSFIGTIKTFIQISPDVYKAKIATETDLKFKFLRTVGKWTLRDIKLLAMDVENASDYLTVPMLIPFVRAVYRQLLTVYYIGEQQVSLLIKDIYTDLAEFPNADKAKLQTLVKQGVTEWLYVHDQIIQGMYPLLMRMSSDEFVEFPDFFKVKIVEILKFLGISKFDLLLPEKKKKEKKQEEAQEKKKQEVHHIAGEKNEIVNMGLKILDQLFPQAGFLHLERHPDLFPYFNPIYNFEDGFNVIAPENPLQVTIVLILIIEDFLKGCRNIKFNIEADEKLAAYPDKLDSAMEDWASYYEDLFAKKLGDYLRSYVNSIYSQKEYAQSKFGKENLNNILWRIKFYFLPNYKFNAPVLQKPVNDAKYRPLAARTDYIRSVLTALVRRIDENSAGKKTVLGVLNPWDRYTFDLPNAVSKRIDVLLGAKRDDDVTAATNANLIKYTLCTVSVLDWWINNPSSPAYDANSSKLYRISEKDGGPLFSVPERSDQNQLFAEGVKKAIEAKRSK
;
A
#
# COMPACT_ATOMS: atom_id res chain seq x y z
N MET A 1 18.13 -66.35 -15.79
CA MET A 1 17.85 -66.32 -17.24
C MET A 1 16.45 -65.77 -17.43
N GLU A 2 16.32 -64.82 -18.37
CA GLU A 2 15.10 -64.24 -18.99
C GLU A 2 14.14 -63.47 -18.05
N ASN A 3 13.88 -62.16 -18.23
CA ASN A 3 13.41 -61.52 -19.46
C ASN A 3 14.05 -60.13 -19.70
N GLU A 4 15.08 -60.07 -20.54
CA GLU A 4 15.40 -58.89 -21.34
C GLU A 4 14.60 -58.98 -22.64
N ASN A 5 13.43 -58.33 -22.72
CA ASN A 5 12.80 -57.84 -23.96
C ASN A 5 11.44 -57.19 -23.67
N ARG A 6 11.44 -55.95 -23.16
CA ARG A 6 10.31 -55.04 -23.37
C ARG A 6 10.74 -53.98 -24.39
N PRO A 7 10.00 -53.76 -25.48
CA PRO A 7 10.37 -52.74 -26.46
C PRO A 7 10.31 -51.35 -25.79
N LYS A 8 11.41 -50.59 -25.90
CA LYS A 8 11.46 -49.18 -25.50
C LYS A 8 10.33 -48.44 -26.24
N ARG A 9 9.45 -47.74 -25.53
CA ARG A 9 8.39 -46.93 -26.13
C ARG A 9 9.03 -45.86 -27.02
N THR A 10 8.99 -46.02 -28.34
CA THR A 10 9.47 -45.02 -29.31
C THR A 10 8.29 -44.26 -29.88
N LEU A 11 8.45 -42.95 -30.04
CA LEU A 11 7.43 -42.07 -30.63
C LEU A 11 7.42 -42.21 -32.17
N GLU A 12 6.25 -42.06 -32.78
CA GLU A 12 6.08 -42.06 -34.24
C GLU A 12 6.71 -40.80 -34.87
N PRO A 13 7.26 -40.87 -36.10
CA PRO A 13 7.99 -39.75 -36.71
C PRO A 13 7.15 -38.46 -36.79
N GLY A 14 7.70 -37.34 -36.32
CA GLY A 14 7.06 -36.01 -36.41
C GLY A 14 6.06 -35.69 -35.30
N THR A 15 5.98 -36.50 -34.24
CA THR A 15 5.16 -36.18 -33.05
C THR A 15 5.81 -35.12 -32.18
N LEU A 16 7.13 -35.16 -31.98
CA LEU A 16 7.91 -34.14 -31.30
C LEU A 16 7.85 -32.80 -32.03
N ASP A 17 7.90 -32.78 -33.36
CA ASP A 17 7.78 -31.54 -34.14
C ASP A 17 6.38 -30.92 -34.08
N LYS A 18 5.31 -31.75 -34.08
CA LYS A 18 3.94 -31.28 -33.83
C LYS A 18 3.79 -30.72 -32.42
N THR A 19 4.35 -31.41 -31.42
CA THR A 19 4.34 -30.97 -30.03
C THR A 19 5.13 -29.67 -29.86
N ARG A 20 6.30 -29.53 -30.51
CA ARG A 20 7.12 -28.30 -30.51
C ARG A 20 6.42 -27.12 -31.18
N LYS A 21 5.69 -27.36 -32.29
CA LYS A 21 4.86 -26.33 -32.94
C LYS A 21 3.67 -25.89 -32.07
N ASN A 22 3.10 -26.80 -31.28
CA ASN A 22 1.96 -26.50 -30.40
C ASN A 22 2.36 -25.77 -29.11
N ILE A 23 3.56 -26.04 -28.58
CA ILE A 23 4.05 -25.40 -27.34
C ILE A 23 4.71 -24.03 -27.64
N GLY A 24 5.26 -23.84 -28.84
CA GLY A 24 5.97 -22.61 -29.21
C GLY A 24 7.45 -22.62 -28.77
N PRO A 25 8.20 -21.51 -28.98
CA PRO A 25 9.58 -21.40 -28.51
C PRO A 25 9.61 -21.36 -26.97
N ILE A 26 10.32 -22.32 -26.38
CA ILE A 26 10.51 -22.46 -24.93
C ILE A 26 11.93 -22.00 -24.58
N ASP A 27 12.08 -21.19 -23.53
CA ASP A 27 13.38 -20.77 -23.03
C ASP A 27 14.14 -21.94 -22.37
N ALA A 28 15.47 -21.90 -22.38
CA ALA A 28 16.30 -22.97 -21.80
C ALA A 28 16.03 -23.19 -20.31
N ASN A 29 15.72 -22.12 -19.56
CA ASN A 29 15.39 -22.20 -18.13
C ASN A 29 13.98 -22.78 -17.90
N GLU A 30 13.05 -22.52 -18.82
CA GLU A 30 11.69 -23.05 -18.78
C GLU A 30 11.68 -24.54 -19.09
N ALA A 31 12.49 -24.99 -20.07
CA ALA A 31 12.68 -26.40 -20.37
C ALA A 31 13.25 -27.18 -19.17
N LEU A 32 14.23 -26.61 -18.47
CA LEU A 32 14.81 -27.18 -17.24
C LEU A 32 13.81 -27.23 -16.09
N PHE A 33 13.00 -26.19 -15.92
CA PHE A 33 11.94 -26.17 -14.90
C PHE A 33 10.85 -27.22 -15.19
N MET A 34 10.44 -27.33 -16.45
CA MET A 34 9.47 -28.34 -16.92
C MET A 34 10.00 -29.76 -16.72
N GLN A 35 11.26 -30.02 -17.05
CA GLN A 35 11.90 -31.32 -16.83
C GLN A 35 11.89 -31.71 -15.35
N LYS A 36 12.17 -30.75 -14.46
CA LYS A 36 12.26 -30.97 -13.01
C LYS A 36 10.90 -31.20 -12.36
N LYS A 37 9.82 -30.59 -12.87
CA LYS A 37 8.46 -30.71 -12.32
C LYS A 37 7.64 -31.86 -12.91
N LEU A 38 7.82 -32.19 -14.18
CA LEU A 38 6.94 -33.14 -14.88
C LEU A 38 7.42 -34.59 -14.77
N GLY A 39 8.70 -34.83 -14.48
CA GLY A 39 9.26 -36.17 -14.26
C GLY A 39 8.94 -37.18 -15.37
N GLY A 40 9.84 -37.35 -16.34
CA GLY A 40 9.63 -38.33 -17.42
C GLY A 40 10.90 -38.76 -18.14
N GLU A 41 10.91 -39.99 -18.66
CA GLU A 41 11.96 -40.51 -19.55
C GLU A 41 11.89 -39.83 -20.93
N VAL A 42 13.05 -39.43 -21.46
CA VAL A 42 13.18 -38.90 -22.82
C VAL A 42 13.06 -40.05 -23.82
N LEU A 43 11.89 -40.19 -24.45
CA LEU A 43 11.65 -41.17 -25.51
C LEU A 43 12.27 -40.68 -26.84
N ARG A 44 12.89 -41.58 -27.60
CA ARG A 44 13.42 -41.28 -28.93
C ARG A 44 12.36 -41.54 -30.00
N GLU A 45 12.26 -40.64 -30.99
CA GLU A 45 11.45 -40.88 -32.19
C GLU A 45 12.09 -41.93 -33.11
N LYS A 46 11.25 -42.71 -33.79
CA LYS A 46 11.68 -43.55 -34.92
C LYS A 46 12.15 -42.63 -36.06
N LEU A 47 13.25 -43.00 -36.71
CA LEU A 47 13.67 -42.37 -37.96
C LEU A 47 12.59 -42.62 -39.02
N SER A 48 12.17 -41.57 -39.73
CA SER A 48 11.26 -41.71 -40.88
C SER A 48 11.87 -42.70 -41.89
N PRO A 49 11.09 -43.65 -42.44
CA PRO A 49 11.54 -44.43 -43.59
C PRO A 49 11.93 -43.46 -44.70
N ALA A 50 13.17 -43.52 -45.17
CA ALA A 50 13.62 -42.72 -46.30
C ALA A 50 12.83 -43.16 -47.54
N ASP A 51 12.00 -42.27 -48.07
CA ASP A 51 11.25 -42.48 -49.29
C ASP A 51 12.19 -42.23 -50.48
N TYR A 52 12.76 -43.30 -51.03
CA TYR A 52 13.73 -43.25 -52.14
C TYR A 52 13.06 -43.08 -53.52
N SER A 53 11.76 -42.76 -53.56
CA SER A 53 10.98 -42.63 -54.80
C SER A 53 11.34 -41.40 -55.65
N ASN A 54 12.07 -40.42 -55.10
CA ASN A 54 12.45 -39.18 -55.80
C ASN A 54 13.97 -38.90 -55.82
N MET A 55 14.83 -39.93 -55.84
CA MET A 55 16.26 -39.72 -56.09
C MET A 55 16.57 -39.79 -57.60
N PRO A 56 17.17 -38.75 -58.21
CA PRO A 56 17.65 -38.81 -59.59
C PRO A 56 18.81 -39.80 -59.72
N ALA A 57 18.71 -40.70 -60.70
CA ALA A 57 19.70 -41.73 -60.95
C ALA A 57 21.03 -41.15 -61.47
N ASN A 58 22.11 -41.61 -60.83
CA ASN A 58 23.51 -41.64 -61.30
C ASN A 58 24.28 -40.30 -61.49
N ARG A 59 25.20 -40.05 -60.54
CA ARG A 59 26.64 -40.09 -60.83
C ARG A 59 27.42 -40.62 -59.63
N ARG A 60 28.29 -41.60 -59.93
CA ARG A 60 29.13 -42.36 -59.00
C ARG A 60 30.31 -41.54 -58.45
N ARG A 61 30.57 -41.76 -57.16
CA ARG A 61 31.85 -41.74 -56.40
C ARG A 61 32.56 -40.41 -56.15
N GLN A 62 32.61 -40.01 -54.87
CA GLN A 62 33.84 -40.09 -54.06
C GLN A 62 33.53 -39.93 -52.56
N ASP A 63 34.21 -40.76 -51.75
CA ASP A 63 34.18 -40.79 -50.29
C ASP A 63 34.60 -39.47 -49.65
N VAL A 64 33.82 -38.95 -48.71
CA VAL A 64 34.36 -38.15 -47.60
C VAL A 64 33.53 -38.38 -46.32
N VAL A 65 34.15 -39.05 -45.37
CA VAL A 65 33.79 -39.08 -43.95
C VAL A 65 34.16 -37.73 -43.33
N VAL A 66 33.24 -37.01 -42.68
CA VAL A 66 33.62 -36.06 -41.60
C VAL A 66 32.56 -36.03 -40.49
N LYS A 67 33.06 -36.32 -39.28
CA LYS A 67 32.41 -36.22 -37.97
C LYS A 67 32.19 -34.76 -37.52
N ALA A 68 31.26 -34.60 -36.59
CA ALA A 68 30.91 -33.37 -35.87
C ALA A 68 32.06 -32.68 -35.12
N SER A 69 32.02 -31.34 -35.02
CA SER A 69 32.41 -30.58 -33.81
C SER A 69 32.10 -29.08 -33.94
N GLY A 70 31.88 -28.43 -32.79
CA GLY A 70 31.39 -27.06 -32.59
C GLY A 70 32.25 -25.92 -33.14
N ARG A 71 31.64 -24.73 -33.24
CA ARG A 71 32.32 -23.47 -33.56
C ARG A 71 32.58 -22.65 -32.29
N SER A 72 33.77 -22.04 -32.28
CA SER A 72 34.41 -21.31 -31.18
C SER A 72 34.13 -19.79 -31.19
N ALA A 73 34.45 -19.16 -30.06
CA ALA A 73 34.16 -17.78 -29.65
C ALA A 73 34.86 -16.64 -30.43
N SER A 74 35.44 -16.89 -31.62
CA SER A 74 36.11 -15.85 -32.42
C SER A 74 35.23 -15.23 -33.52
N ASP A 75 34.04 -15.78 -33.79
CA ASP A 75 33.10 -15.26 -34.81
C ASP A 75 32.21 -14.11 -34.30
N ILE A 76 32.32 -13.73 -33.01
CA ILE A 76 31.43 -12.75 -32.36
C ILE A 76 31.93 -11.29 -32.46
N SER A 77 33.20 -11.05 -32.81
CA SER A 77 33.81 -9.71 -32.73
C SER A 77 33.90 -8.91 -34.03
N SER A 78 33.27 -9.34 -35.14
CA SER A 78 33.39 -8.65 -36.44
C SER A 78 32.10 -8.02 -36.98
N GLN A 79 30.98 -8.05 -36.23
CA GLN A 79 29.68 -7.51 -36.70
C GLN A 79 29.21 -6.22 -35.98
N SER A 80 30.06 -5.58 -35.17
CA SER A 80 29.73 -4.34 -34.45
C SER A 80 30.29 -3.06 -35.09
N ALA A 81 30.39 -2.99 -36.42
CA ALA A 81 30.75 -1.74 -37.10
C ALA A 81 30.25 -1.68 -38.56
N SER A 82 29.05 -1.13 -38.78
CA SER A 82 28.74 -0.18 -39.87
C SER A 82 27.23 0.06 -40.00
N PHE A 83 26.79 1.22 -39.50
CA PHE A 83 25.52 1.87 -39.82
C PHE A 83 25.71 2.71 -41.10
N GLY A 84 24.72 2.76 -42.00
CA GLY A 84 24.65 3.85 -43.00
C GLY A 84 23.89 3.60 -44.32
N SER A 85 22.60 3.91 -44.30
CA SER A 85 21.75 4.54 -45.35
C SER A 85 21.60 4.01 -46.80
N SER A 86 20.31 3.98 -47.19
CA SER A 86 19.69 4.43 -48.46
C SER A 86 19.27 3.43 -49.54
N PHE A 87 18.04 3.68 -49.99
CA PHE A 87 17.16 2.93 -50.90
C PHE A 87 17.66 2.87 -52.35
N SER A 88 17.42 1.75 -53.06
CA SER A 88 16.45 1.69 -54.17
C SER A 88 16.48 0.35 -54.95
N SER A 89 15.26 -0.09 -55.26
CA SER A 89 14.76 -0.90 -56.39
C SER A 89 15.54 -2.07 -57.01
N ALA A 90 14.83 -3.20 -56.97
CA ALA A 90 14.56 -4.15 -58.06
C ALA A 90 15.51 -5.32 -58.32
N ALA A 91 14.83 -6.47 -58.53
CA ALA A 91 15.23 -7.71 -59.20
C ALA A 91 15.71 -8.91 -58.35
N VAL A 92 14.77 -9.85 -58.20
CA VAL A 92 14.88 -11.30 -58.45
C VAL A 92 15.94 -12.10 -57.68
N GLY A 93 15.46 -13.06 -56.87
CA GLY A 93 16.19 -14.32 -56.63
C GLY A 93 16.27 -14.79 -55.18
N GLY A 94 15.23 -15.52 -54.75
CA GLY A 94 15.31 -16.62 -53.77
C GLY A 94 16.18 -16.50 -52.52
N ILE A 95 15.62 -15.98 -51.43
CA ILE A 95 15.88 -16.49 -50.06
C ILE A 95 14.55 -16.45 -49.31
N LYS A 96 14.07 -17.60 -48.80
CA LYS A 96 12.91 -17.69 -47.89
C LYS A 96 13.28 -17.02 -46.56
N ALA A 97 13.19 -15.69 -46.52
CA ALA A 97 13.18 -14.94 -45.28
C ALA A 97 11.87 -15.25 -44.55
N SER A 98 11.97 -15.73 -43.32
CA SER A 98 10.87 -15.74 -42.37
C SER A 98 10.25 -14.35 -42.36
N ALA A 99 8.99 -14.25 -42.79
CA ALA A 99 8.24 -13.01 -42.77
C ALA A 99 8.31 -12.41 -41.36
N LYS A 100 9.03 -11.29 -41.20
CA LYS A 100 8.78 -10.36 -40.09
C LYS A 100 7.34 -9.91 -40.28
N LYS A 101 6.45 -10.44 -39.44
CA LYS A 101 5.04 -10.06 -39.39
C LYS A 101 5.00 -8.54 -39.18
N ILE A 102 4.48 -7.80 -40.16
CA ILE A 102 4.17 -6.38 -39.99
C ILE A 102 3.09 -6.33 -38.90
N ARG A 103 3.41 -5.75 -37.74
CA ARG A 103 2.46 -5.59 -36.63
C ARG A 103 1.36 -4.64 -37.08
N THR A 104 0.10 -5.07 -37.04
CA THR A 104 -1.04 -4.16 -37.13
C THR A 104 -1.28 -3.52 -35.76
N ASP A 105 -1.98 -2.38 -35.70
CA ASP A 105 -2.33 -1.69 -34.44
C ASP A 105 -3.16 -2.57 -33.47
N ASP A 106 -3.61 -3.74 -33.92
CA ASP A 106 -4.41 -4.70 -33.13
C ASP A 106 -3.62 -5.97 -32.74
N ASP A 107 -2.31 -6.01 -32.97
CA ASP A 107 -1.43 -7.06 -32.46
C ASP A 107 -0.94 -6.73 -31.03
N LEU A 108 -0.96 -7.73 -30.15
CA LEU A 108 -0.49 -7.56 -28.77
C LEU A 108 1.05 -7.34 -28.69
N PRO A 109 1.54 -6.54 -27.73
CA PRO A 109 2.96 -6.42 -27.40
C PRO A 109 3.61 -7.79 -27.10
N GLU A 110 4.90 -7.92 -27.41
CA GLU A 110 5.70 -9.09 -27.00
C GLU A 110 6.16 -8.81 -25.57
N ILE A 111 5.88 -9.73 -24.65
CA ILE A 111 6.06 -9.55 -23.20
C ILE A 111 6.81 -10.76 -22.65
N SER A 112 7.65 -10.54 -21.64
CA SER A 112 8.33 -11.62 -20.92
C SER A 112 7.32 -12.59 -20.29
N ALA A 113 7.68 -13.87 -20.16
CA ALA A 113 6.80 -14.86 -19.53
C ALA A 113 6.50 -14.52 -18.05
N HIS A 114 7.43 -13.85 -17.38
CA HIS A 114 7.30 -13.37 -16.01
C HIS A 114 6.23 -12.27 -15.91
N ASP A 115 6.32 -11.24 -16.75
CA ASP A 115 5.42 -10.09 -16.66
C ASP A 115 4.02 -10.44 -17.15
N LEU A 116 3.92 -11.30 -18.16
CA LEU A 116 2.61 -11.82 -18.55
C LEU A 116 1.95 -12.62 -17.43
N LYS A 117 2.72 -13.40 -16.65
CA LYS A 117 2.18 -14.13 -15.50
C LYS A 117 1.64 -13.18 -14.42
N LEU A 118 2.29 -12.03 -14.21
CA LEU A 118 1.83 -11.00 -13.29
C LEU A 118 0.57 -10.29 -13.82
N MET A 119 0.54 -9.92 -15.10
CA MET A 119 -0.66 -9.35 -15.76
C MET A 119 -1.85 -10.32 -15.71
N ASP A 120 -1.63 -11.61 -15.95
CA ASP A 120 -2.68 -12.62 -15.86
C ASP A 120 -3.20 -12.77 -14.43
N LYS A 121 -2.31 -12.66 -13.43
CA LYS A 121 -2.68 -12.72 -12.01
C LYS A 121 -3.54 -11.51 -11.62
N THR A 122 -3.25 -10.32 -12.12
CA THR A 122 -4.08 -9.13 -11.86
C THR A 122 -5.41 -9.20 -12.60
N MET A 123 -5.45 -9.74 -13.83
CA MET A 123 -6.70 -9.99 -14.56
C MET A 123 -7.63 -11.01 -13.88
N MET A 124 -7.10 -11.91 -13.06
CA MET A 124 -7.85 -12.89 -12.26
C MET A 124 -8.26 -12.35 -10.89
N ALA A 125 -7.72 -11.21 -10.45
CA ALA A 125 -7.96 -10.69 -9.11
C ALA A 125 -9.43 -10.27 -8.91
N PRO A 126 -9.97 -10.42 -7.69
CA PRO A 126 -11.32 -9.98 -7.37
C PRO A 126 -11.44 -8.47 -7.62
N GLY A 127 -12.42 -8.08 -8.45
CA GLY A 127 -12.65 -6.70 -8.88
C GLY A 127 -12.23 -6.41 -10.32
N CYS A 128 -11.34 -7.23 -10.91
CA CYS A 128 -11.06 -7.21 -12.35
C CYS A 128 -11.92 -8.25 -13.08
N ASP A 129 -11.98 -9.49 -12.56
CA ASP A 129 -12.82 -10.58 -13.08
C ASP A 129 -12.74 -10.72 -14.63
N ILE A 130 -11.55 -10.53 -15.23
CA ILE A 130 -11.37 -10.60 -16.70
C ILE A 130 -11.05 -12.02 -17.13
N LYS A 131 -10.12 -12.68 -16.44
CA LYS A 131 -9.72 -14.07 -16.73
C LYS A 131 -10.32 -15.02 -15.69
N PRO A 132 -10.68 -16.26 -16.08
CA PRO A 132 -11.19 -17.24 -15.12
C PRO A 132 -10.10 -17.63 -14.12
N ASP A 133 -10.47 -17.73 -12.85
CA ASP A 133 -9.59 -18.22 -11.79
C ASP A 133 -9.96 -19.66 -11.39
N PHE A 134 -9.09 -20.61 -11.73
CA PHE A 134 -9.19 -22.03 -11.36
C PHE A 134 -8.27 -22.40 -10.18
N GLY A 135 -7.74 -21.41 -9.46
CA GLY A 135 -6.86 -21.61 -8.31
C GLY A 135 -5.60 -22.40 -8.66
N LEU A 136 -5.37 -23.50 -7.95
CA LEU A 136 -4.18 -24.37 -8.12
C LEU A 136 -4.08 -25.01 -9.51
N PHE A 137 -5.16 -25.05 -10.30
CA PHE A 137 -5.20 -25.65 -11.64
C PHE A 137 -4.96 -24.66 -12.78
N ASN A 138 -4.73 -23.38 -12.48
CA ASN A 138 -4.44 -22.34 -13.48
C ASN A 138 -3.23 -22.66 -14.38
N PHE A 139 -2.29 -23.48 -13.90
CA PHE A 139 -1.13 -23.93 -14.69
C PHE A 139 -1.54 -24.82 -15.89
N PHE A 140 -2.51 -25.72 -15.72
CA PHE A 140 -2.97 -26.62 -16.79
C PHE A 140 -3.71 -25.86 -17.90
N TYR A 141 -4.46 -24.83 -17.53
CA TYR A 141 -5.17 -23.99 -18.49
C TYR A 141 -4.22 -23.13 -19.35
N ARG A 142 -3.06 -22.74 -18.78
CA ARG A 142 -2.04 -21.90 -19.44
C ARG A 142 -1.14 -22.64 -20.44
N MET A 143 -1.06 -23.98 -20.38
CA MET A 143 -0.20 -24.76 -21.29
C MET A 143 -0.72 -24.80 -22.75
N SER A 144 -1.97 -24.39 -23.00
CA SER A 144 -2.49 -24.26 -24.36
C SER A 144 -2.42 -22.81 -24.80
N ALA A 145 -1.70 -22.54 -25.90
CA ALA A 145 -1.61 -21.20 -26.50
C ALA A 145 -2.99 -20.59 -26.83
N LYS A 146 -4.00 -21.43 -27.11
CA LYS A 146 -5.39 -21.01 -27.36
C LYS A 146 -6.13 -20.54 -26.10
N ASN A 147 -5.71 -21.00 -24.92
CA ASN A 147 -6.37 -20.69 -23.64
C ASN A 147 -5.68 -19.55 -22.88
N ARG A 148 -4.42 -19.24 -23.23
CA ARG A 148 -3.59 -18.20 -22.57
C ARG A 148 -4.25 -16.82 -22.58
N GLU A 149 -4.91 -16.45 -23.68
CA GLU A 149 -5.57 -15.15 -23.85
C GLU A 149 -7.09 -15.22 -23.73
N ARG A 150 -7.65 -16.33 -23.24
CA ARG A 150 -9.09 -16.50 -23.11
C ARG A 150 -9.64 -15.66 -21.95
N VAL A 151 -10.71 -14.94 -22.22
CA VAL A 151 -11.45 -14.09 -21.28
C VAL A 151 -12.64 -14.88 -20.73
N GLN A 152 -13.08 -14.61 -19.51
CA GLN A 152 -14.25 -15.28 -18.96
C GLN A 152 -15.53 -14.83 -19.67
N LYS A 153 -16.48 -15.76 -19.86
CA LYS A 153 -17.77 -15.49 -20.50
C LYS A 153 -18.58 -14.38 -19.80
N LYS A 154 -18.61 -14.41 -18.46
CA LYS A 154 -19.28 -13.40 -17.61
C LYS A 154 -18.79 -11.97 -17.90
N PHE A 155 -17.52 -11.80 -18.28
CA PHE A 155 -16.96 -10.50 -18.58
C PHE A 155 -17.61 -9.90 -19.83
N GLY A 156 -17.69 -10.69 -20.91
CA GLY A 156 -18.35 -10.27 -22.16
C GLY A 156 -19.86 -10.07 -22.01
N GLU A 157 -20.56 -11.01 -21.37
CA GLU A 157 -22.03 -10.98 -21.33
C GLU A 157 -22.63 -9.95 -20.37
N TYR A 158 -21.96 -9.70 -19.23
CA TYR A 158 -22.56 -8.93 -18.13
C TYR A 158 -21.72 -7.73 -17.71
N ILE A 159 -20.40 -7.90 -17.55
CA ILE A 159 -19.53 -6.85 -17.00
C ILE A 159 -19.37 -5.70 -17.99
N VAL A 160 -19.11 -6.01 -19.27
CA VAL A 160 -18.99 -5.01 -20.34
C VAL A 160 -20.26 -4.17 -20.46
N ARG A 161 -21.43 -4.82 -20.54
CA ARG A 161 -22.73 -4.14 -20.59
C ARG A 161 -22.92 -3.20 -19.41
N ARG A 162 -22.69 -3.71 -18.19
CA ARG A 162 -22.80 -2.93 -16.96
C ARG A 162 -21.86 -1.72 -16.96
N HIS A 163 -20.62 -1.87 -17.41
CA HIS A 163 -19.69 -0.75 -17.53
C HIS A 163 -20.19 0.32 -18.50
N VAL A 164 -20.70 -0.08 -19.67
CA VAL A 164 -21.27 0.86 -20.65
C VAL A 164 -22.48 1.61 -20.07
N ASP A 165 -23.34 0.93 -19.32
CA ASP A 165 -24.51 1.54 -18.67
C ASP A 165 -24.10 2.60 -17.63
N HIS A 166 -23.08 2.32 -16.80
CA HIS A 166 -22.58 3.28 -15.81
C HIS A 166 -21.89 4.49 -16.47
N ILE A 167 -21.09 4.28 -17.52
CA ILE A 167 -20.50 5.40 -18.29
C ILE A 167 -21.63 6.23 -18.93
N GLN A 168 -22.69 5.59 -19.43
CA GLN A 168 -23.84 6.28 -19.99
C GLN A 168 -24.57 7.12 -18.96
N SER A 169 -24.81 6.57 -17.77
CA SER A 169 -25.43 7.28 -16.65
C SER A 169 -24.59 8.51 -16.27
N PHE A 170 -23.27 8.35 -16.13
CA PHE A 170 -22.37 9.46 -15.85
C PHE A 170 -22.46 10.58 -16.90
N ILE A 171 -22.29 10.23 -18.19
CA ILE A 171 -22.39 11.20 -19.30
C ILE A 171 -23.77 11.86 -19.31
N GLY A 172 -24.85 11.09 -19.09
CA GLY A 172 -26.22 11.56 -19.04
C GLY A 172 -26.45 12.60 -17.94
N THR A 173 -25.94 12.34 -16.73
CA THR A 173 -25.98 13.27 -15.60
C THR A 173 -25.24 14.58 -15.93
N ILE A 174 -24.02 14.50 -16.47
CA ILE A 174 -23.25 15.70 -16.85
C ILE A 174 -23.93 16.49 -17.98
N LYS A 175 -24.50 15.82 -18.98
CA LYS A 175 -25.28 16.48 -20.04
C LYS A 175 -26.54 17.14 -19.50
N THR A 176 -27.20 16.52 -18.51
CA THR A 176 -28.37 17.09 -17.85
C THR A 176 -27.99 18.34 -17.06
N PHE A 177 -26.85 18.36 -16.35
CA PHE A 177 -26.32 19.58 -15.73
C PHE A 177 -26.19 20.71 -16.74
N ILE A 178 -25.59 20.45 -17.91
CA ILE A 178 -25.44 21.45 -18.98
C ILE A 178 -26.79 21.89 -19.52
N GLN A 179 -27.75 20.98 -19.67
CA GLN A 179 -29.05 21.27 -20.27
C GLN A 179 -29.93 22.16 -19.36
N ILE A 180 -29.98 21.87 -18.05
CA ILE A 180 -30.75 22.63 -17.07
C ILE A 180 -30.07 23.93 -16.65
N SER A 181 -28.80 24.11 -17.01
CA SER A 181 -28.06 25.35 -16.74
C SER A 181 -28.70 26.55 -17.45
N PRO A 182 -28.76 27.73 -16.80
CA PRO A 182 -29.19 28.98 -17.45
C PRO A 182 -28.30 29.34 -18.64
N ASP A 183 -28.84 30.12 -19.59
CA ASP A 183 -28.10 30.49 -20.81
C ASP A 183 -26.82 31.27 -20.51
N VAL A 184 -26.82 32.07 -19.44
CA VAL A 184 -25.62 32.76 -18.95
C VAL A 184 -24.53 31.76 -18.53
N TYR A 185 -24.91 30.66 -17.86
CA TYR A 185 -23.96 29.62 -17.45
C TYR A 185 -23.50 28.76 -18.64
N LYS A 186 -24.39 28.48 -19.60
CA LYS A 186 -24.03 27.82 -20.87
C LYS A 186 -23.03 28.63 -21.68
N ALA A 187 -23.17 29.96 -21.71
CA ALA A 187 -22.19 30.84 -22.32
C ALA A 187 -20.82 30.72 -21.64
N LYS A 188 -20.78 30.68 -20.30
CA LYS A 188 -19.53 30.45 -19.54
C LYS A 188 -18.90 29.09 -19.84
N ILE A 189 -19.70 28.02 -19.92
CA ILE A 189 -19.22 26.69 -20.34
C ILE A 189 -18.51 26.77 -21.69
N ALA A 190 -19.05 27.53 -22.66
CA ALA A 190 -18.47 27.65 -23.99
C ALA A 190 -17.17 28.47 -24.03
N THR A 191 -17.10 29.58 -23.28
CA THR A 191 -16.05 30.61 -23.41
C THR A 191 -14.99 30.57 -22.33
N GLU A 192 -15.34 30.24 -21.09
CA GLU A 192 -14.42 30.31 -19.96
C GLU A 192 -13.41 29.16 -19.98
N THR A 193 -12.23 29.44 -19.43
CA THR A 193 -11.11 28.48 -19.41
C THR A 193 -10.96 27.74 -18.10
N ASP A 194 -11.79 28.03 -17.09
CA ASP A 194 -11.75 27.32 -15.81
C ASP A 194 -11.90 25.80 -16.00
N LEU A 195 -11.25 25.02 -15.14
CA LEU A 195 -11.21 23.57 -15.17
C LEU A 195 -12.61 22.97 -15.15
N LYS A 196 -13.55 23.50 -14.35
CA LYS A 196 -14.94 23.03 -14.29
C LYS A 196 -15.68 23.18 -15.63
N PHE A 197 -15.45 24.28 -16.35
CA PHE A 197 -16.06 24.52 -17.66
C PHE A 197 -15.40 23.71 -18.77
N LYS A 198 -14.07 23.50 -18.72
CA LYS A 198 -13.37 22.55 -19.59
C LYS A 198 -13.87 21.12 -19.36
N PHE A 199 -14.02 20.71 -18.10
CA PHE A 199 -14.56 19.40 -17.72
C PHE A 199 -15.97 19.16 -18.29
N LEU A 200 -16.90 20.11 -18.09
CA LEU A 200 -18.25 20.03 -18.65
C LEU A 200 -18.24 19.94 -20.19
N ARG A 201 -17.39 20.73 -20.87
CA ARG A 201 -17.25 20.64 -22.34
C ARG A 201 -16.68 19.30 -22.80
N THR A 202 -15.66 18.79 -22.13
CA THR A 202 -14.99 17.53 -22.51
C THR A 202 -15.95 16.36 -22.34
N VAL A 203 -16.55 16.18 -21.17
CA VAL A 203 -17.51 15.08 -20.91
C VAL A 203 -18.80 15.28 -21.71
N GLY A 204 -19.26 16.52 -21.89
CA GLY A 204 -20.43 16.83 -22.72
C GLY A 204 -20.27 16.42 -24.19
N LYS A 205 -19.04 16.37 -24.70
CA LYS A 205 -18.72 15.90 -26.07
C LYS A 205 -18.61 14.37 -26.18
N TRP A 206 -18.55 13.63 -25.08
CA TRP A 206 -18.44 12.18 -25.14
C TRP A 206 -19.68 11.56 -25.79
N THR A 207 -19.43 10.58 -26.67
CA THR A 207 -20.45 9.82 -27.39
C THR A 207 -20.21 8.33 -27.16
N LEU A 208 -21.27 7.61 -26.79
CA LEU A 208 -21.19 6.16 -26.55
C LEU A 208 -21.58 5.32 -27.77
N ARG A 209 -21.82 5.93 -28.93
CA ARG A 209 -22.29 5.22 -30.12
C ARG A 209 -21.30 4.10 -30.51
N ASP A 210 -20.04 4.44 -30.64
CA ASP A 210 -19.00 3.50 -31.07
C ASP A 210 -18.67 2.48 -29.97
N ILE A 211 -18.63 2.93 -28.71
CA ILE A 211 -18.41 2.05 -27.54
C ILE A 211 -19.53 1.01 -27.42
N LYS A 212 -20.79 1.39 -27.65
CA LYS A 212 -21.93 0.47 -27.61
C LYS A 212 -21.89 -0.56 -28.73
N LEU A 213 -21.53 -0.15 -29.95
CA LEU A 213 -21.37 -1.09 -31.06
C LEU A 213 -20.28 -2.12 -30.75
N LEU A 214 -19.13 -1.66 -30.26
CA LEU A 214 -18.03 -2.53 -29.85
C LEU A 214 -18.40 -3.42 -28.65
N ALA A 215 -19.22 -2.94 -27.73
CA ALA A 215 -19.73 -3.74 -26.62
C ALA A 215 -20.65 -4.86 -27.12
N MET A 216 -21.52 -4.59 -28.10
CA MET A 216 -22.35 -5.62 -28.73
C MET A 216 -21.51 -6.68 -29.44
N ASP A 217 -20.43 -6.28 -30.12
CA ASP A 217 -19.49 -7.22 -30.75
C ASP A 217 -18.81 -8.13 -29.71
N VAL A 218 -18.44 -7.57 -28.55
CA VAL A 218 -17.87 -8.31 -27.42
C VAL A 218 -18.90 -9.26 -26.79
N GLU A 219 -20.14 -8.80 -26.59
CA GLU A 219 -21.25 -9.61 -26.09
C GLU A 219 -21.53 -10.80 -27.00
N ASN A 220 -21.61 -10.58 -28.32
CA ASN A 220 -21.83 -11.63 -29.33
C ASN A 220 -20.69 -12.66 -29.39
N ALA A 221 -19.47 -12.26 -29.00
CA ALA A 221 -18.28 -13.12 -28.98
C ALA A 221 -17.99 -13.77 -27.62
N SER A 222 -18.87 -13.60 -26.62
CA SER A 222 -18.59 -13.97 -25.21
C SER A 222 -18.15 -15.42 -24.98
N ASP A 223 -18.61 -16.38 -25.80
CA ASP A 223 -18.28 -17.80 -25.66
C ASP A 223 -16.80 -18.12 -26.00
N TYR A 224 -16.19 -17.32 -26.87
CA TYR A 224 -14.83 -17.51 -27.40
C TYR A 224 -13.96 -16.25 -27.29
N LEU A 225 -14.33 -15.34 -26.39
CA LEU A 225 -13.69 -14.04 -26.22
C LEU A 225 -12.22 -14.17 -25.82
N THR A 226 -11.37 -13.38 -26.48
CA THR A 226 -9.93 -13.31 -26.18
C THR A 226 -9.46 -11.87 -25.96
N VAL A 227 -8.32 -11.70 -25.28
CA VAL A 227 -7.74 -10.37 -25.00
C VAL A 227 -7.53 -9.52 -26.26
N PRO A 228 -7.01 -10.04 -27.40
CA PRO A 228 -6.91 -9.26 -28.64
C PRO A 228 -8.26 -8.73 -29.15
N MET A 229 -9.34 -9.50 -29.01
CA MET A 229 -10.67 -9.09 -29.46
C MET A 229 -11.24 -7.91 -28.66
N LEU A 230 -10.71 -7.66 -27.45
CA LEU A 230 -11.09 -6.53 -26.61
C LEU A 230 -10.35 -5.23 -26.96
N ILE A 231 -9.31 -5.26 -27.82
CA ILE A 231 -8.49 -4.09 -28.14
C ILE A 231 -9.34 -2.90 -28.62
N PRO A 232 -10.25 -3.05 -29.61
CA PRO A 232 -11.05 -1.92 -30.08
C PRO A 232 -11.91 -1.32 -28.98
N PHE A 233 -12.54 -2.16 -28.16
CA PHE A 233 -13.40 -1.75 -27.06
C PHE A 233 -12.62 -1.01 -25.96
N VAL A 234 -11.53 -1.60 -25.47
CA VAL A 234 -10.67 -1.02 -24.43
C VAL A 234 -10.09 0.31 -24.91
N ARG A 235 -9.60 0.37 -26.16
CA ARG A 235 -9.11 1.60 -26.78
C ARG A 235 -10.21 2.68 -26.81
N ALA A 236 -11.42 2.35 -27.23
CA ALA A 236 -12.52 3.32 -27.31
C ALA A 236 -12.93 3.87 -25.93
N VAL A 237 -13.01 3.00 -24.91
CA VAL A 237 -13.37 3.39 -23.54
C VAL A 237 -12.30 4.29 -22.92
N TYR A 238 -11.04 3.86 -22.91
CA TYR A 238 -9.96 4.62 -22.28
C TYR A 238 -9.64 5.92 -23.00
N ARG A 239 -9.86 5.98 -24.32
CA ARG A 239 -9.73 7.22 -25.10
C ARG A 239 -10.64 8.33 -24.56
N GLN A 240 -11.82 7.99 -24.05
CA GLN A 240 -12.70 8.98 -23.41
C GLN A 240 -12.26 9.23 -21.96
N LEU A 241 -12.16 8.18 -21.15
CA LEU A 241 -11.94 8.30 -19.71
C LEU A 241 -10.63 9.01 -19.34
N LEU A 242 -9.53 8.77 -20.09
CA LEU A 242 -8.24 9.40 -19.77
C LEU A 242 -8.20 10.90 -19.99
N THR A 243 -9.09 11.47 -20.81
CA THR A 243 -9.18 12.93 -20.97
C THR A 243 -9.51 13.64 -19.66
N VAL A 244 -10.09 12.93 -18.69
CA VAL A 244 -10.52 13.47 -17.38
C VAL A 244 -9.78 12.80 -16.21
N TYR A 245 -9.25 11.60 -16.37
CA TYR A 245 -8.56 10.84 -15.31
C TYR A 245 -7.50 11.66 -14.55
N TYR A 246 -6.66 12.42 -15.25
CA TYR A 246 -5.56 13.18 -14.64
C TYR A 246 -5.99 14.39 -13.80
N ILE A 247 -7.28 14.75 -13.81
CA ILE A 247 -7.84 15.68 -12.83
C ILE A 247 -7.73 15.08 -11.41
N GLY A 248 -7.86 13.75 -11.30
CA GLY A 248 -7.78 13.02 -10.03
C GLY A 248 -9.14 12.61 -9.47
N GLU A 249 -9.17 11.45 -8.83
CA GLU A 249 -10.38 10.77 -8.31
C GLU A 249 -11.28 11.69 -7.49
N GLN A 250 -10.73 12.30 -6.45
CA GLN A 250 -11.47 13.18 -5.54
C GLN A 250 -11.78 14.55 -6.16
N GLN A 251 -10.91 15.04 -7.06
CA GLN A 251 -11.07 16.37 -7.65
C GLN A 251 -12.25 16.43 -8.61
N VAL A 252 -12.51 15.39 -9.40
CA VAL A 252 -13.72 15.35 -10.26
C VAL A 252 -15.00 15.41 -9.41
N SER A 253 -15.00 14.73 -8.26
CA SER A 253 -16.12 14.78 -7.32
C SER A 253 -16.32 16.17 -6.70
N LEU A 254 -15.22 16.90 -6.44
CA LEU A 254 -15.27 18.29 -6.01
C LEU A 254 -15.76 19.21 -7.12
N LEU A 255 -15.29 19.05 -8.36
CA LEU A 255 -15.78 19.82 -9.51
C LEU A 255 -17.29 19.68 -9.71
N ILE A 256 -17.85 18.47 -9.56
CA ILE A 256 -19.30 18.25 -9.65
C ILE A 256 -20.05 18.99 -8.54
N LYS A 257 -19.49 19.05 -7.32
CA LYS A 257 -20.07 19.82 -6.21
C LYS A 257 -19.96 21.34 -6.44
N ASP A 258 -18.85 21.81 -7.00
CA ASP A 258 -18.65 23.23 -7.34
C ASP A 258 -19.62 23.68 -8.45
N ILE A 259 -19.89 22.81 -9.43
CA ILE A 259 -20.91 23.07 -10.46
C ILE A 259 -22.29 23.21 -9.80
N TYR A 260 -22.60 22.41 -8.77
CA TYR A 260 -23.83 22.57 -8.02
C TYR A 260 -23.90 23.88 -7.25
N THR A 261 -22.82 24.30 -6.59
CA THR A 261 -22.81 25.58 -5.86
C THR A 261 -23.07 26.73 -6.82
N ASP A 262 -22.41 26.74 -7.98
CA ASP A 262 -22.66 27.77 -9.01
C ASP A 262 -24.12 27.78 -9.48
N LEU A 263 -24.69 26.60 -9.73
CA LEU A 263 -26.05 26.48 -10.27
C LEU A 263 -27.13 26.77 -9.22
N ALA A 264 -26.86 26.50 -7.94
CA ALA A 264 -27.79 26.72 -6.84
C ALA A 264 -27.96 28.21 -6.47
N GLU A 265 -27.03 29.07 -6.90
CA GLU A 265 -27.12 30.53 -6.74
C GLU A 265 -28.17 31.18 -7.65
N PHE A 266 -28.59 30.50 -8.72
CA PHE A 266 -29.61 31.05 -9.62
C PHE A 266 -31.01 30.99 -9.00
N PRO A 267 -31.81 32.07 -9.06
CA PRO A 267 -33.12 32.15 -8.38
C PRO A 267 -34.14 31.07 -8.80
N ASN A 268 -34.08 30.62 -10.06
CA ASN A 268 -35.02 29.65 -10.65
C ASN A 268 -34.48 28.21 -10.64
N ALA A 269 -33.41 27.92 -9.89
CA ALA A 269 -32.79 26.61 -9.86
C ALA A 269 -33.60 25.62 -9.02
N ASP A 270 -33.93 24.46 -9.60
CA ASP A 270 -34.51 23.33 -8.86
C ASP A 270 -33.42 22.63 -8.03
N LYS A 271 -33.25 23.10 -6.79
CA LYS A 271 -32.20 22.64 -5.87
C LYS A 271 -32.33 21.15 -5.53
N ALA A 272 -33.53 20.60 -5.46
CA ALA A 272 -33.76 19.20 -5.14
C ALA A 272 -33.32 18.29 -6.30
N LYS A 273 -33.67 18.68 -7.54
CA LYS A 273 -33.21 17.98 -8.74
C LYS A 273 -31.70 18.09 -8.93
N LEU A 274 -31.12 19.28 -8.71
CA LEU A 274 -29.68 19.50 -8.76
C LEU A 274 -28.93 18.64 -7.73
N GLN A 275 -29.41 18.55 -6.48
CA GLN A 275 -28.79 17.73 -5.45
C GLN A 275 -28.83 16.23 -5.80
N THR A 276 -29.92 15.77 -6.43
CA THR A 276 -30.05 14.39 -6.93
C THR A 276 -29.02 14.11 -8.02
N LEU A 277 -28.86 15.03 -8.97
CA LEU A 277 -27.86 14.93 -10.04
C LEU A 277 -26.42 14.92 -9.50
N VAL A 278 -26.11 15.69 -8.45
CA VAL A 278 -24.78 15.65 -7.82
C VAL A 278 -24.49 14.29 -7.23
N LYS A 279 -25.43 13.75 -6.43
CA LYS A 279 -25.27 12.44 -5.80
C LYS A 279 -25.08 11.36 -6.86
N GLN A 280 -25.88 11.39 -7.92
CA GLN A 280 -25.76 10.46 -9.03
C GLN A 280 -24.41 10.62 -9.74
N GLY A 281 -24.02 11.84 -10.13
CA GLY A 281 -22.77 12.10 -10.86
C GLY A 281 -21.52 11.69 -10.09
N VAL A 282 -21.49 11.95 -8.78
CA VAL A 282 -20.39 11.50 -7.90
C VAL A 282 -20.37 9.97 -7.78
N THR A 283 -21.52 9.33 -7.58
CA THR A 283 -21.61 7.87 -7.44
C THR A 283 -21.19 7.15 -8.73
N GLU A 284 -21.66 7.63 -9.88
CA GLU A 284 -21.30 7.07 -11.17
C GLU A 284 -19.81 7.31 -11.49
N TRP A 285 -19.25 8.48 -11.14
CA TRP A 285 -17.82 8.73 -11.31
C TRP A 285 -16.96 7.77 -10.48
N LEU A 286 -17.31 7.52 -9.21
CA LEU A 286 -16.59 6.56 -8.37
C LEU A 286 -16.65 5.15 -8.99
N TYR A 287 -17.80 4.74 -9.51
CA TYR A 287 -17.90 3.47 -10.24
C TYR A 287 -17.01 3.44 -11.49
N VAL A 288 -17.04 4.51 -12.29
CA VAL A 288 -16.18 4.64 -13.49
C VAL A 288 -14.70 4.56 -13.13
N HIS A 289 -14.28 5.22 -12.04
CA HIS A 289 -12.90 5.18 -11.59
C HIS A 289 -12.51 3.78 -11.08
N ASP A 290 -13.22 3.26 -10.08
CA ASP A 290 -12.80 2.07 -9.33
C ASP A 290 -13.07 0.76 -10.08
N GLN A 291 -14.18 0.69 -10.82
CA GLN A 291 -14.60 -0.54 -11.49
C GLN A 291 -14.23 -0.57 -12.97
N ILE A 292 -14.06 0.58 -13.63
CA ILE A 292 -13.74 0.64 -15.06
C ILE A 292 -12.27 0.99 -15.28
N ILE A 293 -11.81 2.16 -14.82
CA ILE A 293 -10.42 2.62 -15.01
C ILE A 293 -9.45 1.71 -14.26
N GLN A 294 -9.75 1.38 -12.99
CA GLN A 294 -8.94 0.43 -12.25
C GLN A 294 -9.28 -1.01 -12.66
N GLY A 295 -10.55 -1.43 -12.68
CA GLY A 295 -10.91 -2.82 -13.02
C GLY A 295 -10.41 -3.31 -14.39
N MET A 296 -10.32 -2.43 -15.40
CA MET A 296 -9.84 -2.79 -16.74
C MET A 296 -8.37 -2.41 -17.01
N TYR A 297 -7.64 -1.80 -16.05
CA TYR A 297 -6.25 -1.36 -16.28
C TYR A 297 -5.31 -2.49 -16.72
N PRO A 298 -5.46 -3.75 -16.24
CA PRO A 298 -4.61 -4.84 -16.69
C PRO A 298 -4.76 -5.14 -18.19
N LEU A 299 -5.96 -4.94 -18.76
CA LEU A 299 -6.18 -5.07 -20.21
C LEU A 299 -5.45 -3.97 -20.96
N LEU A 300 -5.59 -2.71 -20.50
CA LEU A 300 -4.88 -1.59 -21.11
C LEU A 300 -3.36 -1.81 -21.07
N MET A 301 -2.83 -2.25 -19.93
CA MET A 301 -1.41 -2.57 -19.76
C MET A 301 -0.97 -3.69 -20.71
N ARG A 302 -1.72 -4.79 -20.79
CA ARG A 302 -1.42 -5.91 -21.70
C ARG A 302 -1.39 -5.50 -23.18
N MET A 303 -2.16 -4.48 -23.56
CA MET A 303 -2.28 -3.99 -24.94
C MET A 303 -1.29 -2.87 -25.29
N SER A 304 -0.82 -2.10 -24.30
CA SER A 304 -0.01 -0.89 -24.53
C SER A 304 1.41 -0.96 -23.99
N SER A 305 1.73 -1.91 -23.11
CA SER A 305 3.04 -2.02 -22.47
C SER A 305 3.67 -3.40 -22.62
N ASP A 306 4.99 -3.41 -22.60
CA ASP A 306 5.89 -4.56 -22.60
C ASP A 306 6.26 -5.06 -21.20
N GLU A 307 5.95 -4.28 -20.16
CA GLU A 307 6.34 -4.53 -18.78
C GLU A 307 5.15 -4.45 -17.83
N PHE A 308 5.24 -5.17 -16.70
CA PHE A 308 4.23 -5.09 -15.65
C PHE A 308 4.48 -3.87 -14.76
N VAL A 309 3.45 -3.02 -14.59
CA VAL A 309 3.47 -1.88 -13.66
C VAL A 309 2.17 -1.87 -12.86
N GLU A 310 2.27 -1.71 -11.55
CA GLU A 310 1.09 -1.68 -10.67
C GLU A 310 0.27 -0.40 -10.85
N PHE A 311 -1.03 -0.50 -10.53
CA PHE A 311 -1.90 0.66 -10.42
C PHE A 311 -1.62 1.43 -9.11
N PRO A 312 -1.60 2.78 -9.12
CA PRO A 312 -1.86 3.69 -10.23
C PRO A 312 -0.61 4.10 -11.05
N ASP A 313 0.58 3.62 -10.68
CA ASP A 313 1.86 4.05 -11.25
C ASP A 313 1.97 3.78 -12.75
N PHE A 314 1.28 2.75 -13.26
CA PHE A 314 1.15 2.48 -14.69
C PHE A 314 0.80 3.72 -15.52
N PHE A 315 -0.17 4.52 -15.06
CA PHE A 315 -0.62 5.73 -15.77
C PHE A 315 0.40 6.87 -15.73
N LYS A 316 1.38 6.84 -14.82
CA LYS A 316 2.46 7.83 -14.76
C LYS A 316 3.68 7.37 -15.56
N VAL A 317 4.11 6.13 -15.34
CA VAL A 317 5.34 5.55 -15.91
C VAL A 317 5.19 5.30 -17.41
N LYS A 318 4.05 4.74 -17.84
CA LYS A 318 3.80 4.36 -19.24
C LYS A 318 2.85 5.32 -19.97
N ILE A 319 2.78 6.59 -19.54
CA ILE A 319 1.89 7.60 -20.13
C ILE A 319 2.09 7.75 -21.65
N VAL A 320 3.34 7.72 -22.12
CA VAL A 320 3.65 7.95 -23.54
C VAL A 320 3.09 6.82 -24.40
N GLU A 321 3.27 5.58 -23.94
CA GLU A 321 2.80 4.36 -24.57
C GLU A 321 1.27 4.29 -24.57
N ILE A 322 0.65 4.64 -23.44
CA ILE A 322 -0.81 4.70 -23.31
C ILE A 322 -1.41 5.73 -24.27
N LEU A 323 -0.87 6.96 -24.30
CA LEU A 323 -1.35 8.01 -25.20
C LEU A 323 -1.20 7.62 -26.68
N LYS A 324 -0.07 6.97 -27.02
CA LYS A 324 0.17 6.43 -28.37
C LYS A 324 -0.86 5.36 -28.73
N PHE A 325 -1.13 4.41 -27.84
CA PHE A 325 -2.10 3.34 -28.05
C PHE A 325 -3.54 3.85 -28.23
N LEU A 326 -3.88 4.91 -27.51
CA LEU A 326 -5.22 5.52 -27.53
C LEU A 326 -5.40 6.57 -28.65
N GLY A 327 -4.32 6.95 -29.33
CA GLY A 327 -4.35 7.98 -30.36
C GLY A 327 -4.78 9.35 -29.83
N ILE A 328 -4.38 9.68 -28.60
CA ILE A 328 -4.65 10.99 -27.96
C ILE A 328 -3.35 11.72 -27.64
N SER A 329 -3.39 13.04 -27.70
CA SER A 329 -2.24 13.88 -27.38
C SER A 329 -2.27 14.33 -25.91
N LYS A 330 -1.13 14.81 -25.40
CA LYS A 330 -1.06 15.42 -24.06
C LYS A 330 -1.99 16.64 -23.91
N PHE A 331 -2.36 17.30 -25.01
CA PHE A 331 -3.25 18.47 -25.00
C PHE A 331 -4.72 18.11 -24.84
N ASP A 332 -5.09 16.86 -25.10
CA ASP A 332 -6.44 16.35 -24.91
C ASP A 332 -6.74 15.98 -23.45
N LEU A 333 -5.71 15.97 -22.60
CA LEU A 333 -5.82 15.66 -21.18
C LEU A 333 -6.15 16.91 -20.39
N LEU A 334 -7.19 16.82 -19.56
CA LEU A 334 -7.46 17.82 -18.55
C LEU A 334 -6.54 17.58 -17.35
N LEU A 335 -5.72 18.59 -17.07
CA LEU A 335 -4.82 18.63 -15.93
C LEU A 335 -5.35 19.62 -14.90
N PRO A 336 -5.09 19.40 -13.60
CA PRO A 336 -5.45 20.35 -12.55
C PRO A 336 -4.80 21.71 -12.82
N GLU A 337 -5.59 22.79 -12.73
CA GLU A 337 -5.09 24.14 -12.97
C GLU A 337 -4.16 24.58 -11.84
N LYS A 338 -2.86 24.72 -12.16
CA LYS A 338 -1.90 25.40 -11.27
C LYS A 338 -2.22 26.90 -11.24
N LYS A 339 -2.89 27.39 -10.19
CA LYS A 339 -3.21 28.83 -10.02
C LYS A 339 -1.92 29.67 -10.11
N LYS A 340 -1.83 30.50 -11.15
CA LYS A 340 -0.59 31.21 -11.56
C LYS A 340 -0.16 32.41 -10.70
N LYS A 341 -0.90 32.78 -9.65
CA LYS A 341 -0.50 33.87 -8.72
C LYS A 341 0.28 33.37 -7.49
N GLU A 342 0.32 32.07 -7.25
CA GLU A 342 1.11 31.47 -6.15
C GLU A 342 2.57 31.19 -6.55
N LYS A 343 2.86 31.05 -7.85
CA LYS A 343 4.15 30.55 -8.35
C LYS A 343 5.39 31.45 -8.18
N LYS A 344 5.25 32.79 -8.18
CA LYS A 344 6.42 33.68 -8.00
C LYS A 344 6.82 33.86 -6.53
N GLN A 345 5.91 33.55 -5.60
CA GLN A 345 6.23 33.45 -4.18
C GLN A 345 6.63 32.01 -3.79
N GLU A 346 6.13 31.01 -4.50
CA GLU A 346 6.54 29.60 -4.35
C GLU A 346 7.97 29.33 -4.80
N GLU A 347 8.50 29.90 -5.88
CA GLU A 347 9.90 29.61 -6.29
C GLU A 347 10.95 30.19 -5.31
N ALA A 348 10.62 31.30 -4.63
CA ALA A 348 11.45 31.86 -3.55
C ALA A 348 11.22 31.15 -2.21
N GLN A 349 10.08 30.48 -2.03
CA GLN A 349 9.76 29.66 -0.86
C GLN A 349 10.13 28.18 -1.03
N GLU A 350 10.27 27.62 -2.23
CA GLU A 350 10.67 26.22 -2.48
C GLU A 350 12.14 25.99 -2.14
N LYS A 351 12.97 27.04 -2.21
CA LYS A 351 14.31 27.00 -1.63
C LYS A 351 14.33 27.15 -0.10
N LYS A 352 13.18 27.43 0.54
CA LYS A 352 13.00 27.53 2.01
C LYS A 352 11.97 26.57 2.62
N LYS A 353 11.22 25.79 1.82
CA LYS A 353 10.18 24.83 2.22
C LYS A 353 10.52 23.41 1.77
N GLN A 354 11.69 22.91 2.18
CA GLN A 354 11.78 21.52 2.62
C GLN A 354 11.13 21.40 4.01
N GLU A 355 9.86 21.77 4.14
CA GLU A 355 9.10 21.49 5.36
C GLU A 355 8.41 20.16 5.14
N VAL A 356 8.99 19.13 5.76
CA VAL A 356 8.49 17.77 5.91
C VAL A 356 6.97 17.78 6.09
N HIS A 357 6.22 17.33 5.08
CA HIS A 357 4.83 16.96 5.29
C HIS A 357 4.83 15.79 6.28
N HIS A 358 4.28 16.02 7.47
CA HIS A 358 4.15 15.01 8.51
C HIS A 358 3.19 13.91 8.05
N ILE A 359 3.73 12.69 7.89
CA ILE A 359 2.93 11.47 7.69
C ILE A 359 2.78 10.80 9.05
N ALA A 360 1.54 10.60 9.50
CA ALA A 360 1.25 9.90 10.76
C ALA A 360 1.87 8.49 10.75
N GLY A 361 2.58 8.13 11.81
CA GLY A 361 3.23 6.83 11.94
C GLY A 361 4.50 6.62 11.09
N GLU A 362 5.05 7.62 10.42
CA GLU A 362 6.28 7.45 9.63
C GLU A 362 7.48 7.09 10.53
N LYS A 363 8.21 6.01 10.17
CA LYS A 363 9.46 5.65 10.86
C LYS A 363 10.59 6.54 10.36
N ASN A 364 10.92 7.57 11.14
CA ASN A 364 11.97 8.53 10.85
C ASN A 364 13.10 8.50 11.90
N GLU A 365 14.09 9.39 11.78
CA GLU A 365 15.21 9.46 12.73
C GLU A 365 14.77 9.81 14.15
N ILE A 366 13.67 10.55 14.32
CA ILE A 366 13.10 10.89 15.64
C ILE A 366 12.62 9.61 16.34
N VAL A 367 11.96 8.70 15.62
CA VAL A 367 11.57 7.38 16.15
C VAL A 367 12.79 6.58 16.57
N ASN A 368 13.83 6.52 15.73
CA ASN A 368 15.06 5.78 16.06
C ASN A 368 15.78 6.38 17.29
N MET A 369 15.77 7.71 17.44
CA MET A 369 16.28 8.37 18.63
C MET A 369 15.41 8.06 19.85
N GLY A 370 14.09 8.07 19.71
CA GLY A 370 13.14 7.69 20.76
C GLY A 370 13.37 6.27 21.28
N LEU A 371 13.59 5.30 20.38
CA LEU A 371 13.93 3.92 20.78
C LEU A 371 15.24 3.85 21.57
N LYS A 372 16.25 4.65 21.18
CA LYS A 372 17.52 4.75 21.92
C LYS A 372 17.34 5.42 23.29
N ILE A 373 16.53 6.47 23.38
CA ILE A 373 16.21 7.15 24.64
C ILE A 373 15.47 6.18 25.57
N LEU A 374 14.48 5.44 25.05
CA LEU A 374 13.77 4.43 25.81
C LEU A 374 14.70 3.32 26.31
N ASP A 375 15.65 2.86 25.49
CA ASP A 375 16.64 1.88 25.90
C ASP A 375 17.65 2.43 26.93
N GLN A 376 18.01 3.72 26.84
CA GLN A 376 18.84 4.38 27.86
C GLN A 376 18.11 4.56 29.19
N LEU A 377 16.84 4.94 29.13
CA LEU A 377 16.01 5.08 30.32
C LEU A 377 15.70 3.70 30.91
N PHE A 378 15.40 2.70 30.09
CA PHE A 378 14.96 1.37 30.51
C PHE A 378 15.83 0.28 29.84
N PRO A 379 17.10 0.16 30.26
CA PRO A 379 18.04 -0.76 29.62
C PRO A 379 17.59 -2.21 29.75
N GLN A 380 17.81 -2.96 28.67
CA GLN A 380 17.42 -4.37 28.53
C GLN A 380 15.92 -4.64 28.67
N ALA A 381 15.06 -3.62 28.54
CA ALA A 381 13.62 -3.82 28.44
C ALA A 381 13.20 -4.39 27.07
N GLY A 382 14.01 -4.17 26.02
CA GLY A 382 13.77 -4.71 24.68
C GLY A 382 13.27 -3.72 23.63
N PHE A 383 13.26 -2.40 23.92
CA PHE A 383 12.78 -1.37 22.97
C PHE A 383 13.53 -1.34 21.63
N LEU A 384 14.81 -1.73 21.59
CA LEU A 384 15.55 -1.80 20.33
C LEU A 384 15.15 -2.99 19.45
N HIS A 385 14.38 -3.94 19.99
CA HIS A 385 14.02 -5.20 19.34
C HIS A 385 12.52 -5.51 19.47
N LEU A 386 11.66 -4.50 19.29
CA LEU A 386 10.20 -4.65 19.42
C LEU A 386 9.61 -5.67 18.43
N GLU A 387 10.27 -5.91 17.30
CA GLU A 387 9.91 -6.95 16.33
C GLU A 387 9.99 -8.37 16.88
N ARG A 388 10.71 -8.57 18.00
CA ARG A 388 10.83 -9.86 18.68
C ARG A 388 9.78 -10.06 19.76
N HIS A 389 8.85 -9.11 19.92
CA HIS A 389 7.80 -9.14 20.95
C HIS A 389 8.38 -9.36 22.37
N PRO A 390 9.25 -8.45 22.85
CA PRO A 390 9.83 -8.58 24.18
C PRO A 390 8.73 -8.51 25.24
N ASP A 391 8.84 -9.37 26.25
CA ASP A 391 7.90 -9.35 27.36
C ASP A 391 8.21 -8.18 28.31
N LEU A 392 7.38 -7.14 28.24
CA LEU A 392 7.59 -5.92 29.02
C LEU A 392 7.05 -6.03 30.46
N PHE A 393 6.18 -7.00 30.75
CA PHE A 393 5.56 -7.13 32.07
C PHE A 393 6.58 -7.36 33.20
N PRO A 394 7.50 -8.35 33.11
CA PRO A 394 8.50 -8.58 34.15
C PRO A 394 9.34 -7.35 34.47
N TYR A 395 9.63 -6.54 33.47
CA TYR A 395 10.47 -5.36 33.62
C TYR A 395 9.70 -4.19 34.25
N PHE A 396 8.49 -3.92 33.76
CA PHE A 396 7.74 -2.72 34.11
C PHE A 396 6.77 -2.87 35.27
N ASN A 397 6.35 -4.08 35.63
CA ASN A 397 5.45 -4.26 36.79
C ASN A 397 6.05 -3.71 38.09
N PRO A 398 7.33 -3.97 38.43
CA PRO A 398 7.96 -3.38 39.62
C PRO A 398 8.12 -1.86 39.58
N ILE A 399 7.98 -1.24 38.39
CA ILE A 399 8.12 0.20 38.19
C ILE A 399 6.77 0.90 38.33
N TYR A 400 5.73 0.33 37.71
CA TYR A 400 4.42 0.97 37.58
C TYR A 400 3.32 0.32 38.42
N ASN A 401 3.53 -0.88 38.98
CA ASN A 401 2.56 -1.67 39.71
C ASN A 401 1.22 -1.76 38.95
N PHE A 402 1.23 -2.48 37.82
CA PHE A 402 0.05 -2.57 36.97
C PHE A 402 -1.12 -3.23 37.70
N GLU A 403 -2.33 -2.79 37.38
CA GLU A 403 -3.54 -3.48 37.83
C GLU A 403 -3.66 -4.87 37.17
N ASP A 404 -4.37 -5.77 37.86
CA ASP A 404 -4.69 -7.10 37.35
C ASP A 404 -5.40 -6.99 35.98
N GLY A 405 -4.90 -7.72 35.00
CA GLY A 405 -5.32 -7.62 33.60
C GLY A 405 -4.14 -7.33 32.68
N PHE A 406 -3.13 -6.57 33.11
CA PHE A 406 -1.90 -6.38 32.32
C PHE A 406 -0.98 -7.61 32.40
N ASN A 407 -0.91 -8.25 33.58
CA ASN A 407 -0.17 -9.48 33.83
C ASN A 407 -0.54 -10.65 32.91
N VAL A 408 -1.80 -10.75 32.48
CA VAL A 408 -2.28 -11.84 31.61
C VAL A 408 -2.00 -11.62 30.13
N ILE A 409 -1.62 -10.42 29.70
CA ILE A 409 -1.42 -10.10 28.27
C ILE A 409 -0.21 -10.85 27.72
N ALA A 410 -0.39 -11.51 26.58
CA ALA A 410 0.70 -12.20 25.89
C ALA A 410 1.78 -11.21 25.40
N PRO A 411 3.08 -11.54 25.45
CA PRO A 411 4.14 -10.69 24.90
C PRO A 411 3.95 -10.34 23.42
N GLU A 412 3.39 -11.26 22.64
CA GLU A 412 3.09 -11.04 21.23
C GLU A 412 1.92 -10.09 21.01
N ASN A 413 1.10 -9.82 22.03
CA ASN A 413 0.01 -8.88 21.91
C ASN A 413 0.56 -7.44 21.93
N PRO A 414 0.40 -6.67 20.84
CA PRO A 414 0.95 -5.32 20.72
C PRO A 414 0.45 -4.34 21.80
N LEU A 415 -0.68 -4.66 22.44
CA LEU A 415 -1.22 -3.88 23.55
C LEU A 415 -0.22 -3.73 24.70
N GLN A 416 0.64 -4.73 24.93
CA GLN A 416 1.61 -4.67 26.03
C GLN A 416 2.57 -3.49 25.85
N VAL A 417 3.14 -3.34 24.66
CA VAL A 417 4.02 -2.21 24.29
C VAL A 417 3.26 -0.89 24.34
N THR A 418 2.04 -0.85 23.82
CA THR A 418 1.20 0.35 23.80
C THR A 418 0.94 0.89 25.20
N ILE A 419 0.54 0.03 26.16
CA ILE A 419 0.24 0.46 27.53
C ILE A 419 1.49 0.96 28.26
N VAL A 420 2.63 0.28 28.10
CA VAL A 420 3.90 0.72 28.67
C VAL A 420 4.30 2.10 28.14
N LEU A 421 4.17 2.32 26.83
CA LEU A 421 4.45 3.62 26.23
C LEU A 421 3.50 4.71 26.72
N ILE A 422 2.21 4.41 26.91
CA ILE A 422 1.23 5.37 27.46
C ILE A 422 1.67 5.87 28.84
N LEU A 423 2.07 4.96 29.74
CA LEU A 423 2.52 5.32 31.10
C LEU A 423 3.85 6.08 31.11
N ILE A 424 4.81 5.68 30.27
CA ILE A 424 6.09 6.42 30.15
C ILE A 424 5.81 7.84 29.62
N ILE A 425 4.94 7.98 28.62
CA ILE A 425 4.56 9.30 28.09
C ILE A 425 3.81 10.11 29.15
N GLU A 426 2.92 9.48 29.94
CA GLU A 426 2.24 10.15 31.05
C GLU A 426 3.23 10.75 32.06
N ASP A 427 4.26 9.98 32.43
CA ASP A 427 5.32 10.45 33.32
C ASP A 427 6.06 11.66 32.74
N PHE A 428 6.33 11.68 31.43
CA PHE A 428 6.89 12.86 30.74
C PHE A 428 5.94 14.05 30.75
N LEU A 429 4.65 13.83 30.43
CA LEU A 429 3.64 14.88 30.37
C LEU A 429 3.40 15.53 31.75
N LYS A 430 3.53 14.77 32.84
CA LYS A 430 3.51 15.32 34.21
C LYS A 430 4.58 16.39 34.42
N GLY A 431 5.78 16.21 33.87
CA GLY A 431 6.82 17.24 33.89
C GLY A 431 6.50 18.42 32.95
N CYS A 432 5.89 18.14 31.79
CA CYS A 432 5.49 19.19 30.84
C CYS A 432 4.40 20.12 31.38
N ARG A 433 3.59 19.72 32.38
CA ARG A 433 2.57 20.58 33.01
C ARG A 433 3.15 21.87 33.62
N ASN A 434 4.41 21.85 34.05
CA ASN A 434 5.10 23.02 34.60
C ASN A 434 5.69 23.95 33.53
N ILE A 435 5.55 23.59 32.25
CA ILE A 435 5.99 24.41 31.12
C ILE A 435 4.87 25.38 30.76
N LYS A 436 5.24 26.66 30.61
CA LYS A 436 4.32 27.72 30.20
C LYS A 436 4.16 27.71 28.69
N PHE A 437 3.26 26.87 28.20
CA PHE A 437 2.89 26.85 26.78
C PHE A 437 2.05 28.08 26.42
N ASN A 438 2.32 28.66 25.25
CA ASN A 438 1.53 29.75 24.68
C ASN A 438 1.17 29.41 23.23
N ILE A 439 0.45 28.30 23.07
CA ILE A 439 0.08 27.71 21.77
C ILE A 439 -0.88 28.63 21.01
N GLU A 440 -1.80 29.29 21.72
CA GLU A 440 -2.84 30.15 21.13
C GLU A 440 -2.29 31.44 20.53
N ALA A 441 -1.13 31.92 20.99
CA ALA A 441 -0.45 33.08 20.39
C ALA A 441 0.17 32.78 19.01
N ASP A 442 0.12 31.52 18.56
CA ASP A 442 0.66 31.11 17.28
C ASP A 442 -0.44 30.59 16.34
N GLU A 443 -0.71 31.31 15.26
CA GLU A 443 -1.76 30.95 14.29
C GLU A 443 -1.58 29.54 13.69
N LYS A 444 -0.35 29.06 13.51
CA LYS A 444 -0.09 27.71 12.96
C LYS A 444 -0.34 26.63 13.99
N LEU A 445 0.02 26.87 15.25
CA LEU A 445 -0.24 25.89 16.32
C LEU A 445 -1.70 25.92 16.78
N ALA A 446 -2.35 27.09 16.76
CA ALA A 446 -3.76 27.26 17.07
C ALA A 446 -4.68 26.63 16.01
N ALA A 447 -4.20 26.44 14.78
CA ALA A 447 -4.96 25.80 13.70
C ALA A 447 -5.12 24.28 13.85
N TYR A 448 -4.38 23.62 14.76
CA TYR A 448 -4.55 22.19 14.99
C TYR A 448 -5.91 21.87 15.66
N PRO A 449 -6.50 20.70 15.40
CA PRO A 449 -7.89 20.37 15.77
C PRO A 449 -8.11 20.03 17.26
N ASP A 450 -7.08 20.17 18.10
CA ASP A 450 -7.06 19.77 19.50
C ASP A 450 -6.22 20.77 20.32
N LYS A 451 -6.32 20.70 21.65
CA LYS A 451 -5.57 21.54 22.58
C LYS A 451 -4.57 20.73 23.39
N LEU A 452 -3.36 21.26 23.56
CA LEU A 452 -2.26 20.58 24.25
C LEU A 452 -2.60 20.34 25.72
N ASP A 453 -3.18 21.34 26.40
CA ASP A 453 -3.56 21.23 27.81
C ASP A 453 -4.59 20.11 28.02
N SER A 454 -5.67 20.11 27.22
CA SER A 454 -6.66 19.04 27.25
C SER A 454 -6.06 17.67 26.90
N ALA A 455 -5.04 17.63 26.03
CA ALA A 455 -4.36 16.37 25.68
C ALA A 455 -3.51 15.84 26.84
N MET A 456 -2.89 16.72 27.62
CA MET A 456 -2.11 16.37 28.82
C MET A 456 -3.00 16.04 30.02
N GLU A 457 -4.19 16.63 30.11
CA GLU A 457 -5.19 16.35 31.15
C GLU A 457 -5.83 14.97 30.93
N ASP A 458 -6.33 14.71 29.72
CA ASP A 458 -7.05 13.47 29.42
C ASP A 458 -6.13 12.24 29.32
N TRP A 459 -4.80 12.41 29.19
CA TRP A 459 -3.88 11.33 28.82
C TRP A 459 -3.92 10.12 29.77
N ALA A 460 -4.01 10.36 31.08
CA ALA A 460 -4.07 9.29 32.08
C ALA A 460 -5.30 8.38 31.88
N SER A 461 -6.40 8.93 31.31
CA SER A 461 -7.64 8.20 31.07
C SER A 461 -7.49 7.07 30.04
N TYR A 462 -6.49 7.12 29.16
CA TYR A 462 -6.20 6.02 28.23
C TYR A 462 -5.76 4.76 28.99
N TYR A 463 -5.05 4.91 30.11
CA TYR A 463 -4.70 3.80 30.98
C TYR A 463 -5.81 3.54 32.00
N GLU A 464 -6.15 4.51 32.84
CA GLU A 464 -7.04 4.29 34.01
C GLU A 464 -8.45 3.87 33.60
N ASP A 465 -9.04 4.53 32.60
CA ASP A 465 -10.43 4.28 32.22
C ASP A 465 -10.55 3.28 31.07
N LEU A 466 -9.80 3.47 29.99
CA LEU A 466 -9.94 2.63 28.80
C LEU A 466 -9.24 1.29 28.94
N PHE A 467 -8.05 1.26 29.55
CA PHE A 467 -7.33 0.02 29.77
C PHE A 467 -7.80 -0.65 31.06
N ALA A 468 -7.44 -0.13 32.24
CA ALA A 468 -7.64 -0.82 33.52
C ALA A 468 -9.12 -1.19 33.76
N LYS A 469 -10.01 -0.20 33.82
CA LYS A 469 -11.45 -0.42 34.10
C LYS A 469 -12.24 -1.09 32.97
N LYS A 470 -11.99 -0.72 31.71
CA LYS A 470 -12.82 -1.19 30.57
C LYS A 470 -12.28 -2.40 29.83
N LEU A 471 -10.97 -2.66 29.86
CA LEU A 471 -10.33 -3.75 29.11
C LEU A 471 -9.62 -4.76 30.01
N GLY A 472 -8.87 -4.31 31.01
CA GLY A 472 -8.13 -5.13 31.97
C GLY A 472 -9.07 -6.05 32.75
N ASP A 473 -10.11 -5.47 33.36
CA ASP A 473 -11.15 -6.22 34.07
C ASP A 473 -11.84 -7.28 33.18
N TYR A 474 -12.17 -6.91 31.94
CA TYR A 474 -12.77 -7.82 30.96
C TYR A 474 -11.83 -8.95 30.57
N LEU A 475 -10.56 -8.62 30.34
CA LEU A 475 -9.54 -9.59 29.97
C LEU A 475 -9.30 -10.57 31.11
N ARG A 476 -9.17 -10.08 32.35
CA ARG A 476 -9.04 -10.90 33.55
C ARG A 476 -10.23 -11.86 33.71
N SER A 477 -11.45 -11.34 33.62
CA SER A 477 -12.67 -12.14 33.75
C SER A 477 -12.77 -13.21 32.67
N TYR A 478 -12.43 -12.86 31.43
CA TYR A 478 -12.38 -13.79 30.30
C TYR A 478 -11.36 -14.91 30.51
N VAL A 479 -10.14 -14.56 30.93
CA VAL A 479 -9.06 -15.51 31.17
C VAL A 479 -9.38 -16.45 32.34
N ASN A 480 -9.93 -15.93 33.44
CA ASN A 480 -10.42 -16.74 34.56
C ASN A 480 -11.52 -17.73 34.14
N SER A 481 -12.42 -17.29 33.27
CA SER A 481 -13.52 -18.11 32.77
C SER A 481 -13.02 -19.24 31.88
N ILE A 482 -12.04 -18.98 31.01
CA ILE A 482 -11.37 -20.02 30.20
C ILE A 482 -10.68 -21.04 31.10
N TYR A 483 -9.96 -20.57 32.12
CA TYR A 483 -9.24 -21.46 33.04
C TYR A 483 -10.19 -22.37 33.82
N SER A 484 -11.32 -21.82 34.28
CA SER A 484 -12.27 -22.55 35.13
C SER A 484 -13.23 -23.46 34.35
N GLN A 485 -13.51 -23.16 33.08
CA GLN A 485 -14.53 -23.83 32.27
C GLN A 485 -13.98 -24.22 30.89
N LYS A 486 -13.79 -25.53 30.66
CA LYS A 486 -13.16 -26.06 29.44
C LYS A 486 -13.86 -25.67 28.12
N GLU A 487 -15.18 -25.47 28.14
CA GLU A 487 -15.97 -25.16 26.93
C GLU A 487 -16.31 -23.67 26.79
N TYR A 488 -15.88 -22.82 27.73
CA TYR A 488 -16.26 -21.42 27.75
C TYR A 488 -15.87 -20.68 26.48
N ALA A 489 -14.66 -20.90 25.96
CA ALA A 489 -14.18 -20.28 24.73
C ALA A 489 -15.04 -20.63 23.50
N GLN A 490 -15.69 -21.80 23.50
CA GLN A 490 -16.55 -22.25 22.38
C GLN A 490 -18.01 -21.80 22.54
N SER A 491 -18.42 -21.49 23.77
CA SER A 491 -19.76 -20.99 24.08
C SER A 491 -20.07 -19.68 23.36
N LYS A 492 -21.37 -19.42 23.11
CA LYS A 492 -21.82 -18.15 22.51
C LYS A 492 -21.35 -16.94 23.33
N PHE A 493 -21.48 -17.03 24.65
CA PHE A 493 -21.07 -15.97 25.58
C PHE A 493 -19.55 -15.71 25.56
N GLY A 494 -18.74 -16.78 25.56
CA GLY A 494 -17.28 -16.64 25.45
C GLY A 494 -16.83 -16.04 24.11
N LYS A 495 -17.49 -16.39 23.00
CA LYS A 495 -17.24 -15.78 21.69
C LYS A 495 -17.62 -14.30 21.66
N GLU A 496 -18.75 -13.93 22.27
CA GLU A 496 -19.17 -12.53 22.40
C GLU A 496 -18.17 -11.70 23.24
N ASN A 497 -17.72 -12.23 24.37
CA ASN A 497 -16.72 -11.56 25.22
C ASN A 497 -15.38 -11.39 24.51
N LEU A 498 -14.89 -12.44 23.82
CA LEU A 498 -13.68 -12.34 23.01
C LEU A 498 -13.82 -11.28 21.90
N ASN A 499 -14.96 -11.27 21.20
CA ASN A 499 -15.24 -10.27 20.18
C ASN A 499 -15.20 -8.85 20.75
N ASN A 500 -15.82 -8.63 21.93
CA ASN A 500 -15.79 -7.34 22.61
C ASN A 500 -14.37 -6.91 22.99
N ILE A 501 -13.54 -7.81 23.51
CA ILE A 501 -12.13 -7.54 23.84
C ILE A 501 -11.36 -7.11 22.58
N LEU A 502 -11.46 -7.87 21.49
CA LEU A 502 -10.75 -7.59 20.24
C LEU A 502 -11.17 -6.24 19.62
N TRP A 503 -12.46 -5.92 19.66
CA TRP A 503 -12.96 -4.62 19.19
C TRP A 503 -12.54 -3.46 20.11
N ARG A 504 -12.51 -3.65 21.43
CA ARG A 504 -12.00 -2.62 22.37
C ARG A 504 -10.51 -2.33 22.13
N ILE A 505 -9.70 -3.37 21.94
CA ILE A 505 -8.27 -3.22 21.56
C ILE A 505 -8.16 -2.36 20.29
N LYS A 506 -8.97 -2.67 19.27
CA LYS A 506 -8.96 -1.93 18.01
C LYS A 506 -9.42 -0.48 18.14
N PHE A 507 -10.53 -0.24 18.83
CA PHE A 507 -11.11 1.11 18.94
C PHE A 507 -10.32 2.03 19.84
N TYR A 508 -9.80 1.52 20.95
CA TYR A 508 -9.17 2.36 21.97
C TYR A 508 -7.68 2.57 21.70
N PHE A 509 -6.98 1.55 21.20
CA PHE A 509 -5.51 1.55 21.19
C PHE A 509 -4.89 1.34 19.81
N LEU A 510 -5.42 0.41 19.01
CA LEU A 510 -4.75 -0.11 17.81
C LEU A 510 -5.66 -0.04 16.57
N PRO A 511 -5.74 1.11 15.87
CA PRO A 511 -6.70 1.31 14.78
C PRO A 511 -6.53 0.32 13.61
N ASN A 512 -5.30 -0.10 13.31
CA ASN A 512 -5.00 -1.02 12.23
C ASN A 512 -5.07 -2.50 12.66
N TYR A 513 -5.52 -2.80 13.89
CA TYR A 513 -5.59 -4.17 14.40
C TYR A 513 -6.56 -5.01 13.58
N LYS A 514 -6.08 -6.12 13.01
CA LYS A 514 -6.86 -7.05 12.17
C LYS A 514 -7.07 -8.35 12.93
N PHE A 515 -8.30 -8.83 12.95
CA PHE A 515 -8.67 -10.10 13.59
C PHE A 515 -9.87 -10.73 12.89
N ASN A 516 -10.01 -12.04 13.03
CA ASN A 516 -11.20 -12.76 12.58
C ASN A 516 -12.27 -12.62 13.67
N ALA A 517 -13.31 -11.84 13.41
CA ALA A 517 -14.36 -11.57 14.38
C ALA A 517 -15.08 -12.88 14.78
N PRO A 518 -15.09 -13.27 16.08
CA PRO A 518 -15.77 -14.48 16.53
C PRO A 518 -17.30 -14.44 16.32
N VAL A 519 -17.87 -13.24 16.21
CA VAL A 519 -19.30 -12.97 16.03
C VAL A 519 -19.47 -11.87 14.98
N LEU A 520 -20.55 -11.93 14.17
CA LEU A 520 -20.82 -10.91 13.14
C LEU A 520 -21.13 -9.52 13.73
N GLN A 521 -21.68 -9.47 14.94
CA GLN A 521 -22.08 -8.21 15.56
C GLN A 521 -20.85 -7.41 15.99
N LYS A 522 -20.72 -6.21 15.42
CA LYS A 522 -19.72 -5.23 15.82
C LYS A 522 -20.24 -4.43 17.01
N PRO A 523 -19.53 -4.39 18.16
CA PRO A 523 -19.92 -3.57 19.29
C PRO A 523 -19.76 -2.08 18.95
N VAL A 524 -20.57 -1.24 19.61
CA VAL A 524 -20.49 0.22 19.48
C VAL A 524 -19.29 0.73 20.26
N ASN A 525 -18.54 1.68 19.69
CA ASN A 525 -17.50 2.39 20.43
C ASN A 525 -18.17 3.43 21.35
N ASP A 526 -18.06 3.20 22.66
CA ASP A 526 -18.60 4.03 23.74
C ASP A 526 -17.53 4.92 24.41
N ALA A 527 -16.32 5.01 23.84
CA ALA A 527 -15.28 5.87 24.38
C ALA A 527 -15.67 7.34 24.26
N LYS A 528 -15.61 8.05 25.39
CA LYS A 528 -15.82 9.51 25.46
C LYS A 528 -14.55 10.29 25.09
N TYR A 529 -13.41 9.62 25.10
CA TYR A 529 -12.10 10.19 24.80
C TYR A 529 -11.84 10.18 23.30
N ARG A 530 -11.06 11.18 22.83
CA ARG A 530 -10.56 11.17 21.45
C ARG A 530 -9.72 9.92 21.20
N PRO A 531 -9.72 9.35 19.99
CA PRO A 531 -8.91 8.17 19.69
C PRO A 531 -7.43 8.40 20.02
N LEU A 532 -6.79 7.44 20.70
CA LEU A 532 -5.37 7.53 21.08
C LEU A 532 -4.46 7.80 19.88
N ALA A 533 -4.76 7.13 18.76
CA ALA A 533 -4.13 7.33 17.46
C ALA A 533 -4.08 8.82 17.05
N ALA A 534 -5.22 9.50 17.08
CA ALA A 534 -5.32 10.91 16.72
C ALA A 534 -4.68 11.83 17.77
N ARG A 535 -4.79 11.49 19.07
CA ARG A 535 -4.18 12.28 20.15
C ARG A 535 -2.66 12.24 20.08
N THR A 536 -2.09 11.06 19.82
CA THR A 536 -0.65 10.85 19.70
C THR A 536 -0.08 11.61 18.50
N ASP A 537 -0.77 11.54 17.36
CA ASP A 537 -0.40 12.26 16.13
C ASP A 537 -0.42 13.79 16.34
N TYR A 538 -1.44 14.30 17.03
CA TYR A 538 -1.56 15.70 17.41
C TYR A 538 -0.40 16.15 18.30
N ILE A 539 -0.15 15.45 19.42
CA ILE A 539 0.94 15.79 20.34
C ILE A 539 2.29 15.74 19.60
N ARG A 540 2.53 14.72 18.77
CA ARG A 540 3.76 14.64 17.96
C ARG A 540 3.92 15.85 17.06
N SER A 541 2.86 16.26 16.37
CA SER A 541 2.89 17.39 15.44
C SER A 541 3.20 18.71 16.15
N VAL A 542 2.52 18.97 17.26
CA VAL A 542 2.74 20.18 18.08
C VAL A 542 4.15 20.20 18.65
N LEU A 543 4.59 19.11 19.29
CA LEU A 543 5.94 19.04 19.87
C LEU A 543 7.04 19.12 18.80
N THR A 544 6.82 18.58 17.60
CA THR A 544 7.78 18.71 16.48
C THR A 544 7.97 20.18 16.10
N ALA A 545 6.87 20.93 15.97
CA ALA A 545 6.93 22.35 15.67
C ALA A 545 7.62 23.15 16.79
N LEU A 546 7.37 22.81 18.06
CA LEU A 546 8.03 23.45 19.20
C LEU A 546 9.52 23.13 19.26
N VAL A 547 9.93 21.86 19.10
CA VAL A 547 11.33 21.44 19.13
C VAL A 547 12.15 22.12 18.04
N ARG A 548 11.61 22.21 16.82
CA ARG A 548 12.30 22.91 15.73
C ARG A 548 12.61 24.36 16.11
N ARG A 549 11.67 25.07 16.72
CA ARG A 549 11.86 26.47 17.14
C ARG A 549 12.82 26.58 18.32
N ILE A 550 12.77 25.63 19.25
CA ILE A 550 13.75 25.51 20.34
C ILE A 550 15.15 25.38 19.75
N ASP A 551 15.35 24.51 18.76
CA ASP A 551 16.64 24.30 18.11
C ASP A 551 17.14 25.55 17.39
N GLU A 552 16.26 26.22 16.61
CA GLU A 552 16.55 27.48 15.93
C GLU A 552 16.99 28.60 16.89
N ASN A 553 16.54 28.56 18.16
CA ASN A 553 16.82 29.59 19.17
C ASN A 553 17.82 29.16 20.26
N SER A 554 18.37 27.95 20.17
CA SER A 554 19.22 27.34 21.20
C SER A 554 20.57 28.02 21.40
N ALA A 555 21.24 28.41 20.32
CA ALA A 555 22.60 28.98 20.35
C ALA A 555 22.70 30.29 21.17
N GLY A 556 21.59 31.03 21.32
CA GLY A 556 21.54 32.27 22.08
C GLY A 556 20.51 32.28 23.21
N LYS A 557 19.91 31.13 23.55
CA LYS A 557 18.80 31.00 24.50
C LYS A 557 17.72 32.10 24.32
N LYS A 558 17.34 32.36 23.06
CA LYS A 558 16.38 33.41 22.71
C LYS A 558 14.94 33.00 23.04
N THR A 559 14.02 33.95 23.03
CA THR A 559 12.59 33.67 23.22
C THR A 559 12.09 32.70 22.15
N VAL A 560 11.23 31.75 22.54
CA VAL A 560 10.69 30.71 21.65
C VAL A 560 9.19 30.91 21.51
N LEU A 561 8.70 31.05 20.27
CA LEU A 561 7.26 31.16 20.02
C LEU A 561 6.56 29.84 20.36
N GLY A 562 5.59 29.90 21.30
CA GLY A 562 4.84 28.74 21.79
C GLY A 562 5.26 28.22 23.16
N VAL A 563 6.44 28.60 23.68
CA VAL A 563 6.93 28.22 25.01
C VAL A 563 7.60 29.43 25.68
N LEU A 564 7.07 29.89 26.81
CA LEU A 564 7.56 31.10 27.47
C LEU A 564 8.81 30.87 28.32
N ASN A 565 8.99 29.66 28.86
CA ASN A 565 10.10 29.30 29.75
C ASN A 565 10.93 28.08 29.27
N PRO A 566 11.40 28.03 28.02
CA PRO A 566 12.07 26.84 27.47
C PRO A 566 13.45 26.58 28.08
N TRP A 567 14.13 27.62 28.57
CA TRP A 567 15.51 27.52 29.09
C TRP A 567 15.56 27.30 30.60
N ASP A 568 14.43 27.43 31.27
CA ASP A 568 14.32 27.18 32.71
C ASP A 568 14.50 25.70 32.99
N ARG A 569 14.93 25.39 34.23
CA ARG A 569 15.01 24.01 34.70
C ARG A 569 13.61 23.39 34.71
N TYR A 570 13.50 22.15 34.23
CA TYR A 570 12.22 21.45 34.34
C TYR A 570 11.95 21.06 35.80
N THR A 571 10.67 20.99 36.15
CA THR A 571 10.22 20.58 37.49
C THR A 571 9.16 19.51 37.38
N PHE A 572 9.25 18.51 38.26
CA PHE A 572 8.21 17.50 38.44
C PHE A 572 7.61 17.70 39.82
N ASP A 573 6.29 17.84 39.88
CA ASP A 573 5.58 18.04 41.17
C ASP A 573 5.77 16.83 42.09
N LEU A 574 5.80 15.63 41.50
CA LEU A 574 6.04 14.36 42.16
C LEU A 574 7.12 13.57 41.40
N PRO A 575 8.17 13.08 42.07
CA PRO A 575 9.17 12.22 41.44
C PRO A 575 8.55 10.91 40.94
N ASN A 576 8.63 10.66 39.64
CA ASN A 576 8.17 9.43 38.99
C ASN A 576 9.34 8.61 38.42
N ALA A 577 9.05 7.50 37.75
CA ALA A 577 10.08 6.60 37.24
C ALA A 577 10.96 7.28 36.18
N VAL A 578 10.35 8.03 35.27
CA VAL A 578 11.06 8.78 34.23
C VAL A 578 11.85 9.94 34.83
N SER A 579 11.26 10.73 35.73
CA SER A 579 11.89 11.92 36.32
C SER A 579 13.21 11.56 37.02
N LYS A 580 13.20 10.50 37.84
CA LYS A 580 14.40 10.01 38.54
C LYS A 580 15.51 9.62 37.56
N ARG A 581 15.16 9.04 36.41
CA ARG A 581 16.13 8.56 35.42
C ARG A 581 16.63 9.70 34.53
N ILE A 582 15.75 10.59 34.07
CA ILE A 582 16.13 11.74 33.25
C ILE A 582 16.93 12.79 34.05
N ASP A 583 16.65 12.94 35.35
CA ASP A 583 17.44 13.78 36.26
C ASP A 583 18.92 13.37 36.26
N VAL A 584 19.18 12.06 36.27
CA VAL A 584 20.53 11.49 36.24
C VAL A 584 21.18 11.70 34.87
N LEU A 585 20.44 11.49 33.78
CA LEU A 585 20.96 11.62 32.41
C LEU A 585 21.26 13.08 32.03
N LEU A 586 20.41 14.01 32.43
CA LEU A 586 20.54 15.44 32.11
C LEU A 586 21.26 16.25 33.18
N GLY A 587 21.60 15.63 34.32
CA GLY A 587 22.36 16.27 35.39
C GLY A 587 21.56 17.33 36.14
N ALA A 588 20.29 17.06 36.45
CA ALA A 588 19.41 17.99 37.16
C ALA A 588 19.92 18.38 38.55
N LYS A 589 20.68 17.49 39.20
CA LYS A 589 21.31 17.71 40.52
C LYS A 589 22.63 18.48 40.46
N ARG A 590 23.08 18.94 39.29
CA ARG A 590 24.28 19.80 39.19
C ARG A 590 23.88 21.25 39.45
N ASP A 591 24.67 21.95 40.24
CA ASP A 591 24.44 23.37 40.56
C ASP A 591 24.91 24.32 39.44
N ASP A 592 25.50 23.78 38.38
CA ASP A 592 26.02 24.57 37.25
C ASP A 592 24.89 25.18 36.41
N ASP A 593 25.08 26.44 35.96
CA ASP A 593 24.21 27.16 35.01
C ASP A 593 24.17 26.53 33.60
N VAL A 594 24.94 25.45 33.39
CA VAL A 594 25.10 24.71 32.12
C VAL A 594 24.40 23.34 32.18
N THR A 595 23.52 23.11 33.15
CA THR A 595 22.75 21.85 33.21
C THR A 595 21.93 21.63 31.93
N ALA A 596 21.86 20.37 31.48
CA ALA A 596 21.01 19.98 30.36
C ALA A 596 19.56 19.75 30.81
N ALA A 597 19.25 19.89 32.10
CA ALA A 597 17.94 19.66 32.68
C ALA A 597 16.97 20.85 32.44
N THR A 598 16.74 21.22 31.18
CA THR A 598 15.89 22.33 30.79
C THR A 598 14.54 21.88 30.24
N ASN A 599 13.51 22.73 30.30
CA ASN A 599 12.20 22.49 29.69
C ASN A 599 12.31 22.17 28.19
N ALA A 600 13.24 22.82 27.49
CA ALA A 600 13.57 22.54 26.09
C ALA A 600 13.96 21.08 25.86
N ASN A 601 14.83 20.53 26.72
CA ASN A 601 15.24 19.13 26.60
C ASN A 601 14.12 18.18 27.06
N LEU A 602 13.34 18.53 28.07
CA LEU A 602 12.17 17.74 28.45
C LEU A 602 11.20 17.58 27.26
N ILE A 603 10.86 18.68 26.56
CA ILE A 603 10.04 18.67 25.34
C ILE A 603 10.63 17.75 24.27
N LYS A 604 11.95 17.77 24.05
CA LYS A 604 12.63 16.91 23.07
C LYS A 604 12.52 15.43 23.41
N TYR A 605 12.72 15.07 24.68
CA TYR A 605 12.59 13.68 25.14
C TYR A 605 11.14 13.19 25.05
N THR A 606 10.18 14.05 25.41
CA THR A 606 8.75 13.78 25.24
C THR A 606 8.41 13.55 23.76
N LEU A 607 8.87 14.42 22.85
CA LEU A 607 8.65 14.26 21.40
C LEU A 607 9.19 12.92 20.89
N CYS A 608 10.43 12.57 21.26
CA CYS A 608 11.04 11.34 20.80
C CYS A 608 10.23 10.12 21.26
N THR A 609 9.77 10.13 22.51
CA THR A 609 8.98 9.03 23.09
C THR A 609 7.58 8.94 22.46
N VAL A 610 6.89 10.07 22.31
CA VAL A 610 5.58 10.14 21.62
C VAL A 610 5.69 9.67 20.17
N SER A 611 6.80 9.99 19.50
CA SER A 611 7.04 9.54 18.12
C SER A 611 7.16 8.02 18.00
N VAL A 612 7.71 7.35 19.01
CA VAL A 612 7.73 5.88 19.06
C VAL A 612 6.32 5.31 19.17
N LEU A 613 5.47 5.88 20.03
CA LEU A 613 4.07 5.46 20.13
C LEU A 613 3.30 5.75 18.83
N ASP A 614 3.50 6.91 18.22
CA ASP A 614 2.88 7.28 16.94
C ASP A 614 3.25 6.28 15.84
N TRP A 615 4.54 5.97 15.69
CA TRP A 615 5.01 4.93 14.77
C TRP A 615 4.41 3.56 15.10
N TRP A 616 4.35 3.18 16.38
CA TRP A 616 3.83 1.90 16.81
C TRP A 616 2.35 1.71 16.43
N ILE A 617 1.50 2.71 16.68
CA ILE A 617 0.04 2.57 16.52
C ILE A 617 -0.49 3.10 15.17
N ASN A 618 0.09 4.16 14.61
CA ASN A 618 -0.44 4.78 13.38
C ASN A 618 0.15 4.22 12.10
N ASN A 619 1.29 3.50 12.16
CA ASN A 619 1.87 2.86 10.98
C ASN A 619 1.28 1.46 10.75
N PRO A 620 0.58 1.19 9.64
CA PRO A 620 0.04 -0.14 9.34
C PRO A 620 1.12 -1.22 9.16
N SER A 621 2.36 -0.82 8.90
CA SER A 621 3.52 -1.70 8.70
C SER A 621 4.42 -1.76 9.94
N SER A 622 3.97 -1.27 11.11
CA SER A 622 4.72 -1.45 12.36
C SER A 622 4.66 -2.92 12.81
N PRO A 623 5.65 -3.37 13.62
CA PRO A 623 5.60 -4.71 14.21
C PRO A 623 4.38 -4.96 15.11
N ALA A 624 3.65 -3.89 15.50
CA ALA A 624 2.41 -4.03 16.24
C ALA A 624 1.34 -4.83 15.48
N TYR A 625 1.40 -4.82 14.14
CA TYR A 625 0.38 -5.41 13.27
C TYR A 625 0.82 -6.70 12.58
N ASP A 626 2.02 -7.17 12.86
CA ASP A 626 2.56 -8.44 12.36
C ASP A 626 2.08 -9.65 13.21
N ALA A 627 1.70 -9.39 14.46
CA ALA A 627 1.35 -10.42 15.42
C ALA A 627 -0.01 -11.09 15.15
N ASN A 628 -0.11 -12.38 15.48
CA ASN A 628 -1.36 -13.11 15.38
C ASN A 628 -2.35 -12.66 16.47
N SER A 629 -3.47 -12.07 16.04
CA SER A 629 -4.57 -11.64 16.91
C SER A 629 -5.19 -12.71 17.80
N SER A 630 -4.92 -14.00 17.54
CA SER A 630 -5.36 -15.10 18.41
C SER A 630 -4.56 -15.22 19.71
N LYS A 631 -3.35 -14.64 19.79
CA LYS A 631 -2.51 -14.63 21.00
C LYS A 631 -2.88 -13.47 21.92
N LEU A 632 -4.05 -13.58 22.54
CA LEU A 632 -4.58 -12.51 23.41
C LEU A 632 -3.91 -12.51 24.80
N TYR A 633 -3.77 -13.69 25.41
CA TYR A 633 -3.29 -13.88 26.77
C TYR A 633 -2.17 -14.92 26.82
N ARG A 634 -1.38 -14.91 27.89
CA ARG A 634 -0.25 -15.82 28.10
C ARG A 634 -0.72 -17.26 28.26
N ILE A 635 0.00 -18.19 27.67
CA ILE A 635 -0.27 -19.63 27.78
C ILE A 635 0.88 -20.27 28.55
N SER A 636 0.54 -21.09 29.55
CA SER A 636 1.50 -21.85 30.34
C SER A 636 1.99 -23.05 29.54
N GLU A 637 3.31 -23.23 29.47
CA GLU A 637 3.94 -24.37 28.78
C GLU A 637 3.67 -25.72 29.49
N LYS A 638 3.32 -25.69 30.78
CA LYS A 638 3.16 -26.90 31.60
C LYS A 638 1.83 -27.62 31.36
N ASP A 639 0.76 -26.86 31.23
CA ASP A 639 -0.62 -27.35 31.20
C ASP A 639 -1.42 -26.82 30.00
N GLY A 640 -0.84 -25.94 29.17
CA GLY A 640 -1.51 -25.34 28.01
C GLY A 640 -2.66 -24.40 28.36
N GLY A 641 -2.87 -24.13 29.66
CA GLY A 641 -3.88 -23.21 30.16
C GLY A 641 -3.39 -21.76 30.21
N PRO A 642 -4.28 -20.81 30.53
CA PRO A 642 -3.86 -19.44 30.76
C PRO A 642 -2.83 -19.30 31.88
N LEU A 643 -1.82 -18.47 31.65
CA LEU A 643 -0.81 -18.10 32.64
C LEU A 643 -1.14 -16.72 33.21
N PHE A 644 -1.34 -16.64 34.53
CA PHE A 644 -1.82 -15.43 35.19
C PHE A 644 -0.74 -14.39 35.48
N SER A 645 0.51 -14.79 35.61
CA SER A 645 1.65 -13.89 35.72
C SER A 645 2.94 -14.62 35.39
N VAL A 646 4.02 -13.85 35.24
CA VAL A 646 5.40 -14.35 35.11
C VAL A 646 6.26 -13.72 36.20
N PRO A 647 7.40 -14.34 36.57
CA PRO A 647 8.30 -13.79 37.58
C PRO A 647 8.78 -12.38 37.20
N GLU A 648 8.69 -11.47 38.17
CA GLU A 648 9.15 -10.09 38.01
C GLU A 648 10.66 -9.98 38.12
N ARG A 649 11.21 -8.98 37.44
CA ARG A 649 12.63 -8.62 37.55
C ARG A 649 12.85 -7.75 38.80
N SER A 650 14.06 -7.75 39.32
CA SER A 650 14.47 -6.90 40.47
C SER A 650 15.73 -6.08 40.19
N ASP A 651 16.30 -6.20 38.99
CA ASP A 651 17.58 -5.64 38.57
C ASP A 651 17.46 -4.30 37.82
N GLN A 652 16.25 -3.77 37.59
CA GLN A 652 16.00 -2.64 36.67
C GLN A 652 16.78 -1.37 37.05
N ASN A 653 16.83 -1.04 38.35
CA ASN A 653 17.56 0.13 38.84
C ASN A 653 19.08 -0.07 38.79
N GLN A 654 19.55 -1.31 39.00
CA GLN A 654 20.97 -1.65 38.86
C GLN A 654 21.41 -1.52 37.40
N LEU A 655 20.62 -2.05 36.47
CA LEU A 655 20.87 -1.93 35.04
C LEU A 655 20.92 -0.49 34.56
N PHE A 656 20.02 0.36 35.06
CA PHE A 656 20.06 1.80 34.78
C PHE A 656 21.36 2.43 35.29
N ALA A 657 21.74 2.18 36.56
CA ALA A 657 22.96 2.72 37.13
C ALA A 657 24.23 2.25 36.40
N GLU A 658 24.30 0.98 36.00
CA GLU A 658 25.39 0.44 35.18
C GLU A 658 25.45 1.07 33.78
N GLY A 659 24.29 1.25 33.13
CA GLY A 659 24.20 1.93 31.84
C GLY A 659 24.73 3.36 31.90
N VAL A 660 24.38 4.10 32.94
CA VAL A 660 24.90 5.45 33.19
C VAL A 660 26.41 5.44 33.40
N LYS A 661 26.94 4.52 34.23
CA LYS A 661 28.39 4.38 34.45
C LYS A 661 29.15 4.12 33.14
N LYS A 662 28.69 3.15 32.35
CA LYS A 662 29.27 2.83 31.03
C LYS A 662 29.24 4.02 30.08
N ALA A 663 28.16 4.79 30.06
CA ALA A 663 28.05 5.99 29.22
C ALA A 663 29.02 7.10 29.65
N ILE A 664 29.27 7.26 30.96
CA ILE A 664 30.26 8.21 31.49
C ILE A 664 31.68 7.75 31.15
N GLU A 665 31.98 6.46 31.32
CA GLU A 665 33.28 5.88 30.97
C GLU A 665 33.59 6.03 29.48
N ALA A 666 32.62 5.73 28.62
CA ALA A 666 32.76 5.87 27.16
C ALA A 666 32.97 7.33 26.71
N LYS A 667 32.49 8.31 27.49
CA LYS A 667 32.74 9.74 27.25
C LYS A 667 34.11 10.21 27.77
N ARG A 668 34.72 9.49 28.72
CA ARG A 668 36.08 9.77 29.23
C ARG A 668 37.16 9.13 28.38
N SER A 669 36.83 8.06 27.65
CA SER A 669 37.74 7.35 26.73
C SER A 669 37.77 7.92 25.31
N LYS A 670 36.94 8.91 25.01
CA LYS A 670 36.96 9.71 23.77
C LYS A 670 37.51 11.09 24.09
#